data_AF-A0A354PJX0-F1
#
_entry.id   AF-A0A354PJX0-F1
#
_cell.length_a   1.000
_cell.length_b   1.000
_cell.length_c   1.000
_cell.angle_alpha   90.00
_cell.angle_beta   90.00
_cell.angle_gamma   90.00
#
_symmetry.space_group_name_H-M   'P 1'
#
loop_
_entity.id
_entity.type
_entity.pdbx_description
1 polymer ?
#
loop_
_entity_poly.entity_id
_entity_poly.type
_entity_poly.pdbx_seq_one_letter_code
_entity_poly.pdbx_strand_id
1 'polypeptide(L)'
;MSRFSSTDESAESTPEQDATGTLDTSCEKPRRRSKSRRIKTAQVNTPAETAIDSGDWESPQWAMVAAQLIRRFDTRPLHRVCSDWQVESPRDAGSCLRSGLAIAQNAALEPLQVALTDLAAAIDPGRRLLRSIDWADAAEEMIRKIDFARSPGKIDPVLVAEAVCWAYALPALIERVSEPTWKSLCQSLDALARHCLSFPEPSSVGRLIGGCELPMVLRLRLGELASESLAKEGLDGLRQWCEVPEVSIANAVRGGKYARLVLASVLRQRRLAEIVAKVKVKRKELGTAIDLACWAAAFTRHDGTAVFAALTRNQVRDDVIAGGLFDAMKTLAPKLLGPAVDAVLGVSHTGGKLAWAVSLPESLWHSELAGVAAMLPEWDVRRGRTHVDYAGEDFLVEVEYGRGLAIGGKWEAMIEVDGAEQAPAGPWTHVCEYTDDDAQYLEFEQRWTGGIKLQRQIMLLRDDRCVMLADAVLREIDQPTAMIRYVGRTPLSASLTAAFETDTNEIWLKDSSEKRRVLALSLQTNEWRVGRSAAKIEVTEDHHLKLQATSQPPRDNGGNVFVPLWFDFQQRRFDRPRTYRQLTVGDELRIVDQDEAVSHRIQMGSEHWVTYRSLRGERTRTFLGKHLVADFYCARFHPGDGSLEDLLTVGDHDEDIARAEADAKEETT
;
A
#
# COMPACT_ATOMS: atom_id res chain seq x y z
N MET A 1 46.03 -13.09 -50.36
CA MET A 1 45.80 -14.54 -50.50
C MET A 1 44.29 -14.75 -50.46
N SER A 2 43.56 -14.65 -51.57
CA SER A 2 43.22 -15.74 -52.54
C SER A 2 42.58 -16.96 -51.87
N ARG A 3 41.46 -17.57 -52.29
CA ARG A 3 40.42 -17.42 -53.32
C ARG A 3 39.42 -18.57 -53.04
N PHE A 4 38.13 -18.37 -53.34
CA PHE A 4 37.10 -19.33 -53.83
C PHE A 4 36.98 -20.77 -53.27
N SER A 5 35.75 -21.18 -52.89
CA SER A 5 34.84 -21.97 -53.76
C SER A 5 33.48 -22.26 -53.12
N SER A 6 32.42 -22.09 -53.93
CA SER A 6 31.01 -22.45 -53.75
C SER A 6 30.69 -23.90 -54.11
N THR A 7 29.60 -24.45 -53.55
CA THR A 7 28.49 -25.25 -54.18
C THR A 7 27.52 -25.66 -53.04
N ASP A 8 26.26 -25.22 -53.05
CA ASP A 8 25.01 -25.93 -53.47
C ASP A 8 24.80 -27.29 -52.76
N GLU A 9 23.63 -27.74 -52.29
CA GLU A 9 22.21 -27.45 -52.53
C GLU A 9 21.42 -28.26 -51.46
N SER A 10 20.32 -27.76 -50.89
CA SER A 10 19.11 -28.56 -50.58
C SER A 10 17.99 -27.68 -50.02
N ALA A 11 16.87 -27.73 -50.73
CA ALA A 11 15.63 -27.03 -50.46
C ALA A 11 14.76 -27.83 -49.49
N GLU A 12 14.08 -27.13 -48.57
CA GLU A 12 12.82 -27.60 -47.98
C GLU A 12 11.89 -26.40 -47.81
N SER A 13 10.80 -26.44 -48.57
CA SER A 13 9.68 -25.51 -48.55
C SER A 13 8.61 -26.02 -47.57
N THR A 14 8.02 -25.11 -46.79
CA THR A 14 6.78 -25.39 -46.05
C THR A 14 5.81 -24.23 -46.28
N PRO A 15 4.53 -24.49 -46.58
CA PRO A 15 3.57 -23.46 -46.96
C PRO A 15 2.79 -22.90 -45.77
N GLU A 16 2.45 -21.62 -45.86
CA GLU A 16 1.36 -20.97 -45.14
C GLU A 16 0.01 -21.60 -45.54
N GLN A 17 -0.82 -21.91 -44.54
CA GLN A 17 -2.26 -22.03 -44.73
C GLN A 17 -3.02 -21.40 -43.57
N ASP A 18 -3.85 -20.42 -43.96
CA ASP A 18 -4.95 -19.84 -43.21
C ASP A 18 -5.92 -20.89 -42.68
N ALA A 19 -6.39 -20.69 -41.44
CA ALA A 19 -7.54 -21.41 -40.90
C ALA A 19 -8.47 -20.42 -40.17
N THR A 20 -9.44 -19.91 -40.92
CA THR A 20 -10.68 -19.35 -40.42
C THR A 20 -11.60 -20.48 -39.97
N GLY A 21 -11.87 -20.56 -38.67
CA GLY A 21 -12.69 -21.62 -38.05
C GLY A 21 -13.98 -21.08 -37.44
N THR A 22 -15.06 -21.22 -38.19
CA THR A 22 -16.47 -20.96 -37.83
C THR A 22 -16.91 -21.85 -36.65
N LEU A 23 -17.46 -21.26 -35.59
CA LEU A 23 -18.06 -21.98 -34.47
C LEU A 23 -19.49 -22.40 -34.80
N ASP A 24 -19.67 -23.69 -35.08
CA ASP A 24 -20.98 -24.31 -35.25
C ASP A 24 -21.52 -24.87 -33.93
N THR A 25 -22.84 -24.80 -33.87
CA THR A 25 -23.73 -25.10 -32.77
C THR A 25 -23.99 -26.61 -32.59
N SER A 26 -24.49 -26.94 -31.39
CA SER A 26 -25.22 -28.16 -31.02
C SER A 26 -24.42 -29.39 -30.56
N CYS A 27 -24.59 -29.72 -29.27
CA CYS A 27 -24.82 -31.10 -28.83
C CYS A 27 -25.41 -31.10 -27.41
N GLU A 28 -26.74 -31.02 -27.32
CA GLU A 28 -27.48 -31.32 -26.09
C GLU A 28 -27.43 -32.83 -25.82
N LYS A 29 -26.99 -33.23 -24.62
CA LYS A 29 -27.15 -34.59 -24.09
C LYS A 29 -28.19 -34.59 -22.94
N PRO A 30 -29.06 -35.61 -22.86
CA PRO A 30 -30.22 -35.58 -21.99
C PRO A 30 -29.86 -35.92 -20.53
N ARG A 31 -30.24 -35.03 -19.60
CA ARG A 31 -30.14 -35.26 -18.15
C ARG A 31 -31.23 -36.25 -17.68
N ARG A 32 -30.80 -37.44 -17.25
CA ARG A 32 -31.62 -38.41 -16.51
C ARG A 32 -32.04 -37.81 -15.16
N ARG A 33 -33.36 -37.62 -14.97
CA ARG A 33 -34.00 -37.28 -13.69
C ARG A 33 -34.10 -38.53 -12.81
N SER A 34 -33.28 -38.63 -11.76
CA SER A 34 -33.52 -39.57 -10.66
C SER A 34 -34.48 -38.92 -9.63
N LYS A 35 -35.64 -39.56 -9.44
CA LYS A 35 -36.61 -39.18 -8.41
C LYS A 35 -36.09 -39.65 -7.05
N SER A 36 -35.57 -38.72 -6.24
CA SER A 36 -35.27 -38.97 -4.83
C SER A 36 -36.57 -38.93 -4.00
N ARG A 37 -36.79 -40.02 -3.26
CA ARG A 37 -37.97 -40.29 -2.44
C ARG A 37 -37.82 -39.51 -1.12
N ARG A 38 -38.65 -38.48 -0.92
CA ARG A 38 -38.68 -37.65 0.29
C ARG A 38 -39.28 -38.47 1.45
N ILE A 39 -38.44 -38.89 2.39
CA ILE A 39 -38.88 -39.46 3.68
C ILE A 39 -39.35 -38.28 4.55
N LYS A 40 -40.61 -38.31 4.98
CA LYS A 40 -41.17 -37.36 5.95
C LYS A 40 -40.57 -37.68 7.33
N THR A 41 -39.65 -36.86 7.80
CA THR A 41 -39.20 -36.87 9.20
C THR A 41 -40.24 -36.16 10.05
N ALA A 42 -40.67 -36.81 11.13
CA ALA A 42 -41.66 -36.29 12.07
C ALA A 42 -41.19 -34.99 12.71
N GLN A 43 -42.09 -33.99 12.77
CA GLN A 43 -41.91 -32.79 13.57
C GLN A 43 -41.88 -33.18 15.05
N VAL A 44 -40.72 -33.03 15.67
CA VAL A 44 -40.59 -32.94 17.12
C VAL A 44 -40.97 -31.51 17.49
N ASN A 45 -42.04 -31.35 18.26
CA ASN A 45 -42.45 -30.06 18.83
C ASN A 45 -41.41 -29.63 19.87
N THR A 46 -40.57 -28.67 19.52
CA THR A 46 -39.77 -27.91 20.49
C THR A 46 -40.69 -26.87 21.15
N PRO A 47 -40.67 -26.71 22.49
CA PRO A 47 -41.45 -25.67 23.15
C PRO A 47 -41.02 -24.29 22.65
N ALA A 48 -41.98 -23.38 22.49
CA ALA A 48 -41.70 -21.99 22.17
C ALA A 48 -40.90 -21.34 23.30
N GLU A 49 -39.60 -21.13 23.07
CA GLU A 49 -38.72 -20.36 23.94
C GLU A 49 -39.09 -18.88 23.88
N THR A 50 -39.53 -18.35 25.02
CA THR A 50 -39.57 -16.93 25.31
C THR A 50 -38.14 -16.39 25.25
N ALA A 51 -37.88 -15.43 24.36
CA ALA A 51 -36.66 -14.63 24.41
C ALA A 51 -36.52 -14.02 25.81
N ILE A 52 -35.38 -14.26 26.46
CA ILE A 52 -35.08 -13.71 27.78
C ILE A 52 -34.98 -12.19 27.59
N ASP A 53 -35.95 -11.47 28.16
CA ASP A 53 -35.97 -10.02 28.16
C ASP A 53 -34.73 -9.51 28.89
N SER A 54 -34.12 -8.45 28.36
CA SER A 54 -32.83 -7.88 28.79
C SER A 54 -32.75 -7.44 30.26
N GLY A 55 -33.89 -7.48 30.98
CA GLY A 55 -34.02 -7.10 32.39
C GLY A 55 -33.83 -8.22 33.41
N ASP A 56 -33.97 -9.51 33.05
CA ASP A 56 -33.94 -10.62 34.03
C ASP A 56 -32.77 -11.58 33.78
N TRP A 57 -31.54 -11.08 33.94
CA TRP A 57 -30.36 -11.94 34.15
C TRP A 57 -30.34 -12.58 35.56
N GLU A 58 -31.36 -12.32 36.37
CA GLU A 58 -31.55 -12.87 37.72
C GLU A 58 -32.46 -14.12 37.65
N SER A 59 -31.83 -15.29 37.52
CA SER A 59 -32.40 -16.66 37.59
C SER A 59 -33.17 -17.17 36.35
N PRO A 60 -32.49 -17.96 35.51
CA PRO A 60 -32.14 -19.34 35.87
C PRO A 60 -30.64 -19.55 36.09
N GLN A 61 -30.30 -20.64 36.82
CA GLN A 61 -28.95 -21.01 37.26
C GLN A 61 -27.87 -20.66 36.22
N TRP A 62 -27.04 -19.64 36.49
CA TRP A 62 -25.90 -19.23 35.65
C TRP A 62 -25.08 -20.43 35.15
N ALA A 63 -24.92 -21.46 36.00
CA ALA A 63 -24.30 -22.73 35.65
C ALA A 63 -24.91 -23.41 34.39
N MET A 64 -26.22 -23.36 34.19
CA MET A 64 -26.90 -23.92 33.02
C MET A 64 -26.60 -23.11 31.76
N VAL A 65 -26.68 -21.77 31.85
CA VAL A 65 -26.34 -20.86 30.73
C VAL A 65 -24.87 -21.03 30.35
N ALA A 66 -23.98 -21.03 31.35
CA ALA A 66 -22.56 -21.30 31.19
C ALA A 66 -22.31 -22.63 30.48
N ALA A 67 -22.92 -23.72 30.94
CA ALA A 67 -22.79 -25.03 30.33
C ALA A 67 -23.29 -25.05 28.87
N GLN A 68 -24.38 -24.35 28.56
CA GLN A 68 -24.91 -24.25 27.20
C GLN A 68 -23.95 -23.47 26.28
N LEU A 69 -23.40 -22.35 26.75
CA LEU A 69 -22.45 -21.53 26.00
C LEU A 69 -21.14 -22.28 25.74
N ILE A 70 -20.60 -22.98 26.75
CA ILE A 70 -19.40 -23.82 26.63
C ILE A 70 -19.65 -24.95 25.62
N ARG A 71 -20.75 -25.68 25.76
CA ARG A 71 -21.11 -26.76 24.82
C ARG A 71 -21.22 -26.25 23.38
N ARG A 72 -21.81 -25.08 23.17
CA ARG A 72 -21.92 -24.46 21.84
C ARG A 72 -20.53 -24.08 21.31
N PHE A 73 -19.68 -23.51 22.16
CA PHE A 73 -18.30 -23.16 21.83
C PHE A 73 -17.51 -24.38 21.34
N ASP A 74 -17.62 -25.53 22.01
CA ASP A 74 -16.94 -26.77 21.61
C ASP A 74 -17.36 -27.30 20.23
N THR A 75 -18.61 -27.04 19.82
CA THR A 75 -19.07 -27.43 18.48
C THR A 75 -18.54 -26.52 17.37
N ARG A 76 -18.25 -25.26 17.71
CA ARG A 76 -17.85 -24.19 16.78
C ARG A 76 -16.64 -23.39 17.29
N PRO A 77 -15.49 -24.04 17.55
CA PRO A 77 -14.25 -23.31 17.85
C PRO A 77 -13.81 -22.48 16.65
N LEU A 78 -12.96 -21.48 16.88
CA LEU A 78 -12.53 -20.52 15.85
C LEU A 78 -12.00 -21.19 14.57
N HIS A 79 -11.18 -22.25 14.68
CA HIS A 79 -10.63 -22.95 13.52
C HIS A 79 -11.72 -23.56 12.60
N ARG A 80 -12.90 -23.89 13.12
CA ARG A 80 -14.05 -24.34 12.30
C ARG A 80 -14.78 -23.16 11.66
N VAL A 81 -14.90 -22.06 12.40
CA VAL A 81 -15.54 -20.82 11.92
C VAL A 81 -14.73 -20.23 10.77
N CYS A 82 -13.41 -20.17 10.92
CA CYS A 82 -12.47 -19.62 9.96
C CYS A 82 -11.82 -20.70 9.08
N SER A 83 -12.58 -21.70 8.62
CA SER A 83 -12.04 -22.83 7.86
C SER A 83 -11.33 -22.50 6.53
N ASP A 84 -11.50 -21.28 5.99
CA ASP A 84 -10.72 -20.79 4.84
C ASP A 84 -9.27 -20.49 5.19
N TRP A 85 -9.00 -20.21 6.47
CA TRP A 85 -7.66 -20.10 7.01
C TRP A 85 -7.19 -21.53 7.22
N GLN A 86 -6.58 -22.11 6.18
CA GLN A 86 -6.09 -23.49 6.17
C GLN A 86 -4.82 -23.64 7.03
N VAL A 87 -4.90 -23.21 8.28
CA VAL A 87 -3.77 -23.21 9.20
C VAL A 87 -3.31 -24.65 9.42
N GLU A 88 -2.03 -24.92 9.12
CA GLU A 88 -1.47 -26.28 9.19
C GLU A 88 -1.49 -26.84 10.62
N SER A 89 -1.37 -25.96 11.60
CA SER A 89 -1.30 -26.28 13.02
C SER A 89 -2.53 -25.76 13.76
N PRO A 90 -3.24 -26.60 14.52
CA PRO A 90 -4.31 -26.14 15.41
C PRO A 90 -3.85 -25.07 16.41
N ARG A 91 -2.55 -25.03 16.75
CA ARG A 91 -1.97 -24.01 17.66
C ARG A 91 -1.93 -22.62 17.05
N ASP A 92 -1.95 -22.53 15.73
CA ASP A 92 -1.89 -21.26 15.02
C ASP A 92 -3.31 -20.77 14.65
N ALA A 93 -4.38 -21.46 15.08
CA ALA A 93 -5.75 -21.08 14.70
C ALA A 93 -6.21 -19.71 15.26
N GLY A 94 -5.54 -19.18 16.29
CA GLY A 94 -5.76 -17.81 16.76
C GLY A 94 -5.23 -16.74 15.79
N SER A 95 -4.39 -17.10 14.82
CA SER A 95 -3.78 -16.18 13.86
C SER A 95 -4.80 -15.39 13.05
N CYS A 96 -5.97 -15.97 12.76
CA CYS A 96 -7.00 -15.29 12.00
C CYS A 96 -7.58 -14.07 12.71
N LEU A 97 -7.49 -14.00 14.04
CA LEU A 97 -7.88 -12.82 14.83
C LEU A 97 -6.71 -11.86 15.05
N ARG A 98 -5.48 -12.37 15.08
CA ARG A 98 -4.25 -11.57 15.26
C ARG A 98 -3.75 -10.92 13.97
N SER A 99 -4.21 -11.41 12.82
CA SER A 99 -3.77 -10.93 11.51
C SER A 99 -4.04 -9.44 11.31
N GLY A 100 -3.00 -8.72 10.88
CA GLY A 100 -3.00 -7.28 10.72
C GLY A 100 -3.01 -6.46 12.02
N LEU A 101 -3.21 -7.08 13.19
CA LEU A 101 -3.32 -6.34 14.46
C LEU A 101 -1.99 -5.71 14.87
N ALA A 102 -0.87 -6.44 14.74
CA ALA A 102 0.46 -5.93 15.06
C ALA A 102 0.82 -4.68 14.22
N ILE A 103 0.49 -4.71 12.92
CA ILE A 103 0.71 -3.58 11.99
C ILE A 103 -0.24 -2.43 12.35
N ALA A 104 -1.51 -2.74 12.60
CA ALA A 104 -2.50 -1.75 12.99
C ALA A 104 -2.22 -1.08 14.34
N GLN A 105 -1.39 -1.65 15.20
CA GLN A 105 -0.93 -0.97 16.43
C GLN A 105 0.53 -0.49 16.33
N ASN A 106 1.22 -0.82 15.23
CA ASN A 106 2.66 -0.64 15.02
C ASN A 106 3.50 -1.14 16.22
N ALA A 107 3.09 -2.27 16.82
CA ALA A 107 3.76 -2.88 17.97
C ALA A 107 3.57 -4.39 17.98
N ALA A 108 4.43 -5.09 18.75
CA ALA A 108 4.25 -6.52 19.01
C ALA A 108 2.89 -6.78 19.67
N LEU A 109 2.32 -7.96 19.44
CA LEU A 109 1.09 -8.36 20.11
C LEU A 109 1.29 -8.53 21.61
N GLU A 110 0.35 -8.01 22.39
CA GLU A 110 0.36 -8.09 23.84
C GLU A 110 0.05 -9.52 24.31
N PRO A 111 0.60 -9.97 25.45
CA PRO A 111 0.31 -11.28 26.02
C PRO A 111 -1.20 -11.56 26.17
N LEU A 112 -1.98 -10.54 26.55
CA LEU A 112 -3.44 -10.63 26.65
C LEU A 112 -4.11 -10.89 25.30
N GLN A 113 -3.68 -10.21 24.23
CA GLN A 113 -4.21 -10.42 22.87
C GLN A 113 -3.94 -11.85 22.40
N VAL A 114 -2.73 -12.37 22.63
CA VAL A 114 -2.38 -13.76 22.32
C VAL A 114 -3.24 -14.73 23.12
N ALA A 115 -3.37 -14.53 24.43
CA ALA A 115 -4.18 -15.41 25.27
C ALA A 115 -5.67 -15.42 24.91
N LEU A 116 -6.26 -14.25 24.61
CA LEU A 116 -7.66 -14.15 24.18
C LEU A 116 -7.91 -14.91 22.87
N THR A 117 -7.02 -14.75 21.89
CA THR A 117 -7.18 -15.39 20.58
C THR A 117 -6.95 -16.90 20.63
N ASP A 118 -6.04 -17.37 21.48
CA ASP A 118 -5.84 -18.79 21.74
C ASP A 118 -7.06 -19.40 22.48
N LEU A 119 -7.59 -18.71 23.49
CA LEU A 119 -8.83 -19.12 24.17
C LEU A 119 -10.01 -19.18 23.20
N ALA A 120 -10.17 -18.19 22.32
CA ALA A 120 -11.19 -18.18 21.27
C ALA A 120 -11.09 -19.38 20.31
N ALA A 121 -9.88 -19.88 20.11
CA ALA A 121 -9.58 -21.04 19.28
C ALA A 121 -9.69 -22.39 20.00
N ALA A 122 -10.05 -22.39 21.29
CA ALA A 122 -10.02 -23.56 22.16
C ALA A 122 -8.62 -24.17 22.29
N ILE A 123 -7.59 -23.33 22.24
CA ILE A 123 -6.19 -23.69 22.46
C ILE A 123 -5.83 -23.29 23.89
N ASP A 124 -5.10 -24.15 24.61
CA ASP A 124 -4.52 -23.77 25.91
C ASP A 124 -3.35 -22.79 25.67
N PRO A 125 -3.46 -21.51 26.10
CA PRO A 125 -2.36 -20.53 25.96
C PRO A 125 -1.14 -20.90 26.81
N GLY A 126 -1.27 -21.91 27.67
CA GLY A 126 -0.23 -22.40 28.56
C GLY A 126 -0.29 -21.71 29.92
N ARG A 127 -0.01 -22.48 30.97
CA ARG A 127 -0.10 -22.02 32.38
C ARG A 127 0.71 -20.77 32.68
N ARG A 128 1.86 -20.58 32.03
CA ARG A 128 2.73 -19.40 32.26
C ARG A 128 2.06 -18.11 31.81
N LEU A 129 1.51 -18.10 30.60
CA LEU A 129 0.83 -16.94 30.02
C LEU A 129 -0.47 -16.65 30.78
N LEU A 130 -1.26 -17.69 31.07
CA LEU A 130 -2.50 -17.54 31.83
C LEU A 130 -2.30 -16.93 33.22
N ARG A 131 -1.20 -17.29 33.93
CA ARG A 131 -0.86 -16.74 35.25
C ARG A 131 -0.34 -15.31 35.23
N SER A 132 0.14 -14.84 34.08
CA SER A 132 0.63 -13.46 33.94
C SER A 132 -0.50 -12.44 33.71
N ILE A 133 -1.74 -12.90 33.57
CA ILE A 133 -2.89 -12.06 33.24
C ILE A 133 -3.86 -12.09 34.42
N ASP A 134 -4.17 -10.91 34.97
CA ASP A 134 -5.33 -10.74 35.83
C ASP A 134 -6.57 -10.55 34.95
N TRP A 135 -7.36 -11.61 34.80
CA TRP A 135 -8.51 -11.62 33.89
C TRP A 135 -9.64 -10.70 34.33
N ALA A 136 -9.80 -10.48 35.65
CA ALA A 136 -10.84 -9.60 36.16
C ALA A 136 -10.47 -8.14 35.86
N ASP A 137 -9.25 -7.73 36.21
CA ASP A 137 -8.75 -6.38 35.93
C ASP A 137 -8.71 -6.09 34.42
N ALA A 138 -8.23 -7.05 33.61
CA ALA A 138 -8.20 -6.90 32.16
C ALA A 138 -9.61 -6.72 31.55
N ALA A 139 -10.62 -7.43 32.06
CA ALA A 139 -12.00 -7.28 31.60
C ALA A 139 -12.61 -5.95 32.02
N GLU A 140 -12.35 -5.50 33.26
CA GLU A 140 -12.78 -4.19 33.76
C GLU A 140 -12.13 -3.03 33.00
N GLU A 141 -10.83 -3.13 32.69
CA GLU A 141 -10.13 -2.17 31.84
C GLU A 141 -10.73 -2.14 30.42
N MET A 142 -11.05 -3.30 29.83
CA MET A 142 -11.70 -3.34 28.54
C MET A 142 -13.09 -2.68 28.56
N ILE A 143 -13.90 -2.94 29.60
CA ILE A 143 -15.19 -2.28 29.80
C ILE A 143 -15.01 -0.75 29.86
N ARG A 144 -14.05 -0.28 30.66
CA ARG A 144 -13.74 1.16 30.77
C ARG A 144 -13.32 1.77 29.43
N LYS A 145 -12.46 1.09 28.66
CA LYS A 145 -12.05 1.54 27.31
C LYS A 145 -13.24 1.62 26.35
N ILE A 146 -14.12 0.62 26.36
CA ILE A 146 -15.32 0.61 25.52
C ILE A 146 -16.25 1.76 25.88
N ASP A 147 -16.55 1.95 27.16
CA ASP A 147 -17.46 2.99 27.60
C ASP A 147 -16.91 4.40 27.32
N PHE A 148 -15.59 4.58 27.45
CA PHE A 148 -14.93 5.82 27.04
C PHE A 148 -15.05 6.06 25.53
N ALA A 149 -14.79 5.04 24.71
CA ALA A 149 -14.80 5.14 23.25
C ALA A 149 -16.18 5.35 22.62
N ARG A 150 -17.26 5.12 23.37
CA ARG A 150 -18.64 5.40 22.94
C ARG A 150 -19.00 6.89 23.00
N SER A 151 -18.09 7.74 23.47
CA SER A 151 -18.23 9.20 23.42
C SER A 151 -18.20 9.71 21.98
N PRO A 152 -18.79 10.89 21.66
CA PRO A 152 -18.77 11.44 20.31
C PRO A 152 -17.35 11.58 19.77
N GLY A 153 -17.03 10.89 18.67
CA GLY A 153 -15.69 10.89 18.09
C GLY A 153 -15.47 9.79 17.06
N LYS A 154 -14.23 9.69 16.57
CA LYS A 154 -13.78 8.56 15.75
C LYS A 154 -13.42 7.40 16.69
N ILE A 155 -13.97 6.22 16.41
CA ILE A 155 -13.60 5.01 17.14
C ILE A 155 -12.28 4.45 16.61
N ASP A 156 -11.38 4.08 17.51
CA ASP A 156 -10.12 3.44 17.16
C ASP A 156 -10.35 2.02 16.61
N PRO A 157 -9.96 1.72 15.35
CA PRO A 157 -10.03 0.38 14.77
C PRO A 157 -9.37 -0.71 15.61
N VAL A 158 -8.27 -0.40 16.32
CA VAL A 158 -7.53 -1.38 17.12
C VAL A 158 -8.36 -1.80 18.33
N LEU A 159 -8.92 -0.85 19.07
CA LEU A 159 -9.82 -1.13 20.20
C LEU A 159 -11.01 -2.00 19.77
N VAL A 160 -11.59 -1.73 18.60
CA VAL A 160 -12.72 -2.50 18.09
C VAL A 160 -12.32 -3.91 17.69
N ALA A 161 -11.14 -4.09 17.11
CA ALA A 161 -10.59 -5.42 16.84
C ALA A 161 -10.27 -6.20 18.13
N GLU A 162 -9.78 -5.52 19.18
CA GLU A 162 -9.63 -6.11 20.51
C GLU A 162 -10.99 -6.54 21.08
N ALA A 163 -12.03 -5.71 20.94
CA ALA A 163 -13.39 -6.04 21.36
C ALA A 163 -13.93 -7.28 20.63
N VAL A 164 -13.62 -7.44 19.34
CA VAL A 164 -13.92 -8.68 18.60
C VAL A 164 -13.19 -9.88 19.19
N CYS A 165 -11.91 -9.74 19.58
CA CYS A 165 -11.16 -10.82 20.23
C CYS A 165 -11.80 -11.23 21.57
N TRP A 166 -12.19 -10.26 22.39
CA TRP A 166 -12.94 -10.50 23.63
C TRP A 166 -14.26 -11.22 23.36
N ALA A 167 -15.04 -10.74 22.38
CA ALA A 167 -16.32 -11.35 22.01
C ALA A 167 -16.17 -12.81 21.58
N TYR A 168 -15.12 -13.14 20.80
CA TYR A 168 -14.83 -14.52 20.41
C TYR A 168 -14.44 -15.41 21.60
N ALA A 169 -13.77 -14.86 22.61
CA ALA A 169 -13.29 -15.55 23.80
C ALA A 169 -14.34 -15.67 24.93
N LEU A 170 -15.46 -14.94 24.86
CA LEU A 170 -16.50 -14.89 25.91
C LEU A 170 -16.85 -16.25 26.54
N PRO A 171 -17.10 -17.34 25.79
CA PRO A 171 -17.44 -18.63 26.41
C PRO A 171 -16.30 -19.21 27.28
N ALA A 172 -15.04 -19.04 26.86
CA ALA A 172 -13.88 -19.53 27.61
C ALA A 172 -13.58 -18.65 28.84
N LEU A 173 -14.05 -17.40 28.84
CA LEU A 173 -13.87 -16.46 29.95
C LEU A 173 -14.82 -16.72 31.12
N ILE A 174 -15.89 -17.51 30.93
CA ILE A 174 -16.86 -17.85 31.99
C ILE A 174 -16.19 -18.47 33.23
N GLU A 175 -15.15 -19.27 33.03
CA GLU A 175 -14.40 -19.91 34.11
C GLU A 175 -13.31 -19.01 34.71
N ARG A 176 -13.07 -17.83 34.15
CA ARG A 176 -11.91 -16.97 34.43
C ARG A 176 -12.27 -15.62 35.04
N VAL A 177 -13.48 -15.13 34.81
CA VAL A 177 -14.00 -13.87 35.37
C VAL A 177 -15.25 -14.11 36.19
N SER A 178 -15.55 -13.19 37.10
CA SER A 178 -16.79 -13.26 37.88
C SER A 178 -18.02 -13.13 36.97
N GLU A 179 -19.14 -13.74 37.38
CA GLU A 179 -20.41 -13.62 36.64
C GLU A 179 -20.82 -12.15 36.41
N PRO A 180 -20.78 -11.24 37.40
CA PRO A 180 -21.06 -9.82 37.19
C PRO A 180 -20.16 -9.18 36.14
N THR A 181 -18.83 -9.37 36.24
CA THR A 181 -17.85 -8.82 35.29
C THR A 181 -18.11 -9.34 33.87
N TRP A 182 -18.40 -10.63 33.73
CA TRP A 182 -18.72 -11.25 32.45
C TRP A 182 -20.00 -10.66 31.82
N LYS A 183 -21.07 -10.47 32.61
CA LYS A 183 -22.32 -9.85 32.14
C LYS A 183 -22.09 -8.41 31.71
N SER A 184 -21.37 -7.62 32.51
CA SER A 184 -21.01 -6.24 32.15
C SER A 184 -20.19 -6.18 30.87
N LEU A 185 -19.23 -7.09 30.67
CA LEU A 185 -18.45 -7.16 29.44
C LEU A 185 -19.35 -7.43 28.23
N CYS A 186 -20.28 -8.38 28.32
CA CYS A 186 -21.25 -8.66 27.24
C CYS A 186 -22.10 -7.41 26.91
N GLN A 187 -22.58 -6.70 27.92
CA GLN A 187 -23.38 -5.48 27.76
C GLN A 187 -22.56 -4.36 27.08
N SER A 188 -21.33 -4.13 27.52
CA SER A 188 -20.44 -3.13 26.90
C SER A 188 -20.12 -3.50 25.45
N LEU A 189 -19.86 -4.77 25.14
CA LEU A 189 -19.63 -5.22 23.75
C LEU A 189 -20.86 -5.05 22.85
N ASP A 190 -22.08 -5.37 23.32
CA ASP A 190 -23.31 -5.12 22.56
C ASP A 190 -23.54 -3.61 22.36
N ALA A 191 -23.33 -2.81 23.39
CA ALA A 191 -23.46 -1.37 23.33
C ALA A 191 -22.45 -0.74 22.36
N LEU A 192 -21.21 -1.25 22.32
CA LEU A 192 -20.21 -0.89 21.33
C LEU A 192 -20.66 -1.24 19.91
N ALA A 193 -21.17 -2.46 19.70
CA ALA A 193 -21.63 -2.90 18.40
C ALA A 193 -22.71 -1.98 17.82
N ARG A 194 -23.71 -1.64 18.65
CA ARG A 194 -24.79 -0.72 18.27
C ARG A 194 -24.29 0.70 18.03
N HIS A 195 -23.37 1.18 18.86
CA HIS A 195 -22.74 2.49 18.66
C HIS A 195 -22.02 2.56 17.32
N CYS A 196 -21.17 1.56 17.02
CA CYS A 196 -20.45 1.49 15.75
C CYS A 196 -21.39 1.38 14.54
N LEU A 197 -22.46 0.61 14.65
CA LEU A 197 -23.45 0.48 13.58
C LEU A 197 -24.21 1.78 13.32
N SER A 198 -24.38 2.63 14.34
CA SER A 198 -25.04 3.93 14.24
C SER A 198 -24.21 4.99 13.50
N PHE A 199 -22.92 4.74 13.22
CA PHE A 199 -22.11 5.68 12.45
C PHE A 199 -22.69 5.85 11.04
N PRO A 200 -22.92 7.10 10.59
CA PRO A 200 -23.57 7.35 9.29
C PRO A 200 -22.69 6.90 8.12
N GLU A 201 -21.38 7.01 8.24
CA GLU A 201 -20.42 6.71 7.17
C GLU A 201 -20.22 5.19 7.00
N PRO A 202 -20.65 4.58 5.87
CA PRO A 202 -20.52 3.15 5.64
C PRO A 202 -19.07 2.70 5.42
N SER A 203 -18.20 3.59 4.91
CA SER A 203 -16.77 3.37 4.65
C SER A 203 -15.89 3.39 5.91
N SER A 204 -16.46 3.65 7.09
CA SER A 204 -15.71 3.70 8.34
C SER A 204 -15.16 2.32 8.72
N VAL A 205 -13.85 2.24 8.95
CA VAL A 205 -13.16 1.02 9.44
C VAL A 205 -13.76 0.56 10.77
N GLY A 206 -14.02 1.50 11.68
CA GLY A 206 -14.62 1.22 12.98
C GLY A 206 -16.04 0.66 12.86
N ARG A 207 -16.83 1.16 11.90
CA ARG A 207 -18.17 0.62 11.59
C ARG A 207 -18.08 -0.77 10.98
N LEU A 208 -17.14 -1.03 10.07
CA LEU A 208 -16.97 -2.36 9.49
C LEU A 208 -16.61 -3.40 10.56
N ILE A 209 -15.63 -3.13 11.42
CA ILE A 209 -15.21 -4.11 12.41
C ILE A 209 -16.22 -4.18 13.57
N GLY A 210 -16.64 -3.03 14.10
CA GLY A 210 -17.45 -2.94 15.31
C GLY A 210 -18.93 -3.00 15.06
N GLY A 211 -19.41 -2.39 13.97
CA GLY A 211 -20.81 -2.39 13.59
C GLY A 211 -21.21 -3.60 12.74
N CYS A 212 -20.26 -4.30 12.14
CA CYS A 212 -20.56 -5.46 11.28
C CYS A 212 -20.01 -6.77 11.84
N GLU A 213 -18.71 -6.89 12.09
CA GLU A 213 -18.13 -8.14 12.60
C GLU A 213 -18.58 -8.46 14.03
N LEU A 214 -18.37 -7.53 14.97
CA LEU A 214 -18.68 -7.72 16.38
C LEU A 214 -20.13 -8.22 16.63
N PRO A 215 -21.20 -7.64 16.07
CA PRO A 215 -22.57 -8.15 16.29
C PRO A 215 -22.78 -9.55 15.73
N MET A 216 -22.15 -9.92 14.60
CA MET A 216 -22.19 -11.28 14.09
C MET A 216 -21.47 -12.27 15.03
N VAL A 217 -20.36 -11.86 15.64
CA VAL A 217 -19.62 -12.65 16.64
C VAL A 217 -20.44 -12.83 17.91
N LEU A 218 -21.07 -11.77 18.42
CA LEU A 218 -21.96 -11.84 19.58
C LEU A 218 -23.10 -12.83 19.31
N ARG A 219 -23.76 -12.74 18.14
CA ARG A 219 -24.79 -13.73 17.76
C ARG A 219 -24.24 -15.16 17.63
N LEU A 220 -23.01 -15.32 17.13
CA LEU A 220 -22.37 -16.64 17.06
C LEU A 220 -22.19 -17.24 18.46
N ARG A 221 -21.61 -16.46 19.38
CA ARG A 221 -21.15 -16.93 20.71
C ARG A 221 -22.26 -16.99 21.74
N LEU A 222 -23.12 -15.98 21.81
CA LEU A 222 -24.20 -15.88 22.79
C LEU A 222 -25.48 -16.62 22.36
N GLY A 223 -25.62 -16.93 21.07
CA GLY A 223 -26.79 -17.67 20.58
C GLY A 223 -28.09 -16.91 20.83
N GLU A 224 -29.06 -17.58 21.46
CA GLU A 224 -30.38 -17.01 21.80
C GLU A 224 -30.32 -15.86 22.79
N LEU A 225 -29.23 -15.72 23.56
CA LEU A 225 -29.01 -14.56 24.43
C LEU A 225 -28.74 -13.27 23.66
N ALA A 226 -28.37 -13.35 22.38
CA ALA A 226 -28.16 -12.19 21.52
C ALA A 226 -29.32 -12.02 20.53
N SER A 227 -29.67 -10.76 20.24
CA SER A 227 -30.71 -10.42 19.27
C SER A 227 -30.45 -11.05 17.90
N GLU A 228 -31.50 -11.58 17.27
CA GLU A 228 -31.42 -12.14 15.92
C GLU A 228 -31.09 -11.08 14.86
N SER A 229 -31.47 -9.83 15.10
CA SER A 229 -31.28 -8.73 14.15
C SER A 229 -29.80 -8.42 13.92
N LEU A 230 -28.94 -8.63 14.93
CA LEU A 230 -27.50 -8.34 14.89
C LEU A 230 -26.78 -9.01 13.73
N ALA A 231 -27.13 -10.27 13.41
CA ALA A 231 -26.51 -10.97 12.29
C ALA A 231 -26.91 -10.38 10.92
N LYS A 232 -28.16 -9.93 10.80
CA LYS A 232 -28.66 -9.31 9.56
C LYS A 232 -28.08 -7.90 9.39
N GLU A 233 -28.14 -7.10 10.45
CA GLU A 233 -27.59 -5.74 10.47
C GLU A 233 -26.09 -5.74 10.14
N GLY A 234 -25.32 -6.66 10.72
CA GLY A 234 -23.89 -6.76 10.40
C GLY A 234 -23.62 -7.20 8.96
N LEU A 235 -24.43 -8.11 8.39
CA LEU A 235 -24.32 -8.49 6.98
C LEU A 235 -24.67 -7.32 6.05
N ASP A 236 -25.72 -6.55 6.37
CA ASP A 236 -26.13 -5.39 5.58
C ASP A 236 -25.07 -4.29 5.66
N GLY A 237 -24.44 -4.08 6.82
CA GLY A 237 -23.30 -3.17 6.98
C GLY A 237 -22.08 -3.57 6.15
N LEU A 238 -21.72 -4.85 6.10
CA LEU A 238 -20.65 -5.35 5.23
C LEU A 238 -20.92 -5.03 3.76
N ARG A 239 -22.16 -5.24 3.29
CA ARG A 239 -22.55 -4.92 1.92
C ARG A 239 -22.44 -3.43 1.62
N GLN A 240 -22.93 -2.59 2.52
CA GLN A 240 -22.84 -1.13 2.38
C GLN A 240 -21.37 -0.67 2.31
N TRP A 241 -20.46 -1.26 3.10
CA TRP A 241 -19.03 -0.97 3.01
C TRP A 241 -18.45 -1.36 1.64
N CYS A 242 -18.86 -2.52 1.10
CA CYS A 242 -18.45 -2.95 -0.25
C CYS A 242 -19.07 -2.10 -1.38
N GLU A 243 -20.19 -1.41 -1.15
CA GLU A 243 -20.88 -0.57 -2.15
C GLU A 243 -20.19 0.79 -2.38
N VAL A 244 -19.26 1.21 -1.51
CA VAL A 244 -18.49 2.45 -1.63
C VAL A 244 -16.98 2.20 -1.71
N PRO A 245 -16.49 1.46 -2.73
CA PRO A 245 -15.14 0.89 -2.76
C PRO A 245 -14.02 1.93 -2.60
N GLU A 246 -14.11 3.05 -3.30
CA GLU A 246 -13.08 4.08 -3.33
C GLU A 246 -12.79 4.64 -1.92
N VAL A 247 -13.83 5.09 -1.21
CA VAL A 247 -13.71 5.66 0.14
C VAL A 247 -13.41 4.57 1.17
N SER A 248 -14.01 3.39 1.03
CA SER A 248 -13.77 2.23 1.90
C SER A 248 -12.32 1.78 1.87
N ILE A 249 -11.73 1.66 0.67
CA ILE A 249 -10.32 1.32 0.49
C ILE A 249 -9.46 2.46 1.02
N ALA A 250 -9.76 3.71 0.67
CA ALA A 250 -8.97 4.85 1.10
C ALA A 250 -8.86 4.95 2.64
N ASN A 251 -9.97 4.77 3.35
CA ASN A 251 -10.01 4.73 4.81
C ASN A 251 -9.20 3.55 5.40
N ALA A 252 -9.12 2.42 4.70
CA ALA A 252 -8.40 1.23 5.14
C ALA A 252 -6.88 1.32 4.88
N VAL A 253 -6.46 1.94 3.77
CA VAL A 253 -5.04 1.99 3.36
C VAL A 253 -4.31 3.25 3.81
N ARG A 254 -5.03 4.29 4.26
CA ARG A 254 -4.42 5.51 4.80
C ARG A 254 -3.35 5.18 5.85
N GLY A 255 -2.15 5.73 5.65
CA GLY A 255 -0.98 5.47 6.49
C GLY A 255 -0.46 4.03 6.49
N GLY A 256 -0.91 3.19 5.55
CA GLY A 256 -0.51 1.77 5.43
C GLY A 256 -0.90 0.88 6.62
N LYS A 257 -1.71 1.39 7.55
CA LYS A 257 -1.85 0.83 8.90
C LYS A 257 -2.96 -0.21 9.03
N TYR A 258 -4.12 0.01 8.41
CA TYR A 258 -5.32 -0.79 8.69
C TYR A 258 -5.69 -1.81 7.61
N ALA A 259 -5.04 -1.78 6.44
CA ALA A 259 -5.43 -2.59 5.29
C ALA A 259 -5.54 -4.08 5.61
N ARG A 260 -4.53 -4.63 6.31
CA ARG A 260 -4.50 -6.04 6.71
C ARG A 260 -5.56 -6.38 7.77
N LEU A 261 -5.76 -5.49 8.74
CA LEU A 261 -6.75 -5.67 9.80
C LEU A 261 -8.18 -5.69 9.22
N VAL A 262 -8.48 -4.75 8.34
CA VAL A 262 -9.74 -4.65 7.61
C VAL A 262 -9.97 -5.89 6.75
N LEU A 263 -8.96 -6.30 5.97
CA LEU A 263 -9.05 -7.49 5.13
C LEU A 263 -9.31 -8.76 5.96
N ALA A 264 -8.62 -8.92 7.08
CA ALA A 264 -8.85 -10.03 8.00
C ALA A 264 -10.29 -10.02 8.53
N SER A 265 -10.83 -8.85 8.89
CA SER A 265 -12.23 -8.70 9.29
C SER A 265 -13.20 -9.14 8.20
N VAL A 266 -13.04 -8.64 6.96
CA VAL A 266 -13.93 -9.01 5.84
C VAL A 266 -13.92 -10.53 5.58
N LEU A 267 -12.75 -11.16 5.64
CA LEU A 267 -12.62 -12.62 5.49
C LEU A 267 -13.39 -13.39 6.57
N ARG A 268 -13.31 -12.93 7.84
CA ARG A 268 -14.08 -13.52 8.94
C ARG A 268 -15.57 -13.27 8.80
N GLN A 269 -15.97 -12.05 8.47
CA GLN A 269 -17.37 -11.65 8.25
C GLN A 269 -18.05 -12.46 7.15
N ARG A 270 -17.34 -12.75 6.04
CA ARG A 270 -17.82 -13.65 4.98
C ARG A 270 -18.23 -15.01 5.53
N ARG A 271 -17.43 -15.60 6.43
CA ARG A 271 -17.74 -16.90 7.07
C ARG A 271 -18.81 -16.79 8.13
N LEU A 272 -18.79 -15.71 8.93
CA LEU A 272 -19.84 -15.43 9.89
C LEU A 272 -21.21 -15.33 9.21
N ALA A 273 -21.30 -14.63 8.07
CA ALA A 273 -22.55 -14.52 7.30
C ALA A 273 -23.14 -15.91 6.93
N GLU A 274 -22.29 -16.86 6.53
CA GLU A 274 -22.73 -18.23 6.23
C GLU A 274 -23.23 -18.98 7.47
N ILE A 275 -22.60 -18.75 8.63
CA ILE A 275 -22.87 -19.49 9.86
C ILE A 275 -24.05 -18.90 10.65
N VAL A 276 -24.08 -17.59 10.85
CA VAL A 276 -25.08 -16.91 11.69
C VAL A 276 -26.25 -16.33 10.88
N ALA A 277 -25.98 -15.75 9.71
CA ALA A 277 -27.04 -15.23 8.83
C ALA A 277 -27.55 -16.27 7.82
N LYS A 278 -26.87 -17.41 7.68
CA LYS A 278 -27.18 -18.47 6.70
C LYS A 278 -27.18 -17.96 5.26
N VAL A 279 -26.35 -16.94 4.98
CA VAL A 279 -26.20 -16.31 3.66
C VAL A 279 -24.79 -16.52 3.15
N LYS A 280 -24.67 -17.06 1.94
CA LYS A 280 -23.39 -17.15 1.23
C LYS A 280 -23.11 -15.84 0.48
N VAL A 281 -22.09 -15.11 0.92
CA VAL A 281 -21.61 -13.91 0.24
C VAL A 281 -20.91 -14.31 -1.06
N LYS A 282 -21.37 -13.78 -2.20
CA LYS A 282 -20.82 -14.11 -3.51
C LYS A 282 -19.53 -13.33 -3.75
N ARG A 283 -18.61 -13.90 -4.54
CA ARG A 283 -17.36 -13.24 -4.93
C ARG A 283 -17.57 -11.84 -5.53
N LYS A 284 -18.63 -11.65 -6.32
CA LYS A 284 -18.98 -10.35 -6.91
C LYS A 284 -19.35 -9.26 -5.87
N GLU A 285 -19.79 -9.66 -4.68
CA GLU A 285 -20.08 -8.75 -3.56
C GLU A 285 -18.80 -8.38 -2.78
N LEU A 286 -17.65 -8.96 -3.15
CA LEU A 286 -16.36 -8.79 -2.48
C LEU A 286 -15.31 -8.13 -3.40
N GLY A 287 -15.73 -7.37 -4.42
CA GLY A 287 -14.82 -6.62 -5.30
C GLY A 287 -13.87 -5.73 -4.50
N THR A 288 -14.43 -4.90 -3.62
CA THR A 288 -13.69 -4.02 -2.69
C THR A 288 -12.67 -4.77 -1.84
N ALA A 289 -13.00 -5.99 -1.39
CA ALA A 289 -12.08 -6.81 -0.59
C ALA A 289 -10.93 -7.39 -1.43
N ILE A 290 -11.17 -7.68 -2.71
CA ILE A 290 -10.13 -8.12 -3.65
C ILE A 290 -9.16 -6.96 -3.92
N ASP A 291 -9.69 -5.75 -4.16
CA ASP A 291 -8.86 -4.57 -4.41
C ASP A 291 -8.07 -4.18 -3.17
N LEU A 292 -8.69 -4.22 -1.98
CA LEU A 292 -7.98 -4.03 -0.71
C LEU A 292 -6.89 -5.08 -0.48
N ALA A 293 -7.12 -6.33 -0.92
CA ALA A 293 -6.10 -7.36 -0.84
C ALA A 293 -4.91 -7.06 -1.78
N CYS A 294 -5.14 -6.53 -2.98
CA CYS A 294 -4.07 -6.04 -3.85
C CYS A 294 -3.28 -4.91 -3.18
N TRP A 295 -3.94 -3.93 -2.57
CA TRP A 295 -3.29 -2.89 -1.76
C TRP A 295 -2.45 -3.47 -0.63
N ALA A 296 -3.01 -4.41 0.16
CA ALA A 296 -2.29 -5.07 1.24
C ALA A 296 -1.02 -5.78 0.73
N ALA A 297 -1.08 -6.42 -0.44
CA ALA A 297 0.08 -7.04 -1.08
C ALA A 297 1.09 -6.00 -1.59
N ALA A 298 0.64 -4.91 -2.22
CA ALA A 298 1.51 -3.83 -2.68
C ALA A 298 2.26 -3.13 -1.52
N PHE A 299 1.62 -3.03 -0.35
CA PHE A 299 2.16 -2.40 0.86
C PHE A 299 2.97 -3.36 1.75
N THR A 300 3.32 -4.53 1.22
CA THR A 300 4.07 -5.54 1.96
C THR A 300 5.52 -5.61 1.50
N ARG A 301 6.45 -5.53 2.44
CA ARG A 301 7.87 -5.75 2.20
C ARG A 301 8.17 -7.23 2.01
N HIS A 302 9.35 -7.54 1.48
CA HIS A 302 9.74 -8.93 1.18
C HIS A 302 9.72 -9.88 2.39
N ASP A 303 9.93 -9.36 3.60
CA ASP A 303 9.94 -10.14 4.85
C ASP A 303 8.54 -10.32 5.43
N GLY A 304 7.53 -9.77 4.76
CA GLY A 304 6.13 -9.81 5.13
C GLY A 304 5.70 -8.69 6.07
N THR A 305 6.58 -7.79 6.48
CA THR A 305 6.20 -6.57 7.21
C THR A 305 5.46 -5.60 6.30
N ALA A 306 4.74 -4.63 6.86
CA ALA A 306 4.10 -3.56 6.09
C ALA A 306 5.05 -2.37 5.95
N VAL A 307 4.96 -1.65 4.84
CA VAL A 307 5.64 -0.35 4.66
C VAL A 307 5.24 0.63 5.75
N PHE A 308 6.14 1.55 6.10
CA PHE A 308 6.02 2.51 7.20
C PHE A 308 5.90 1.91 8.62
N ALA A 309 5.78 0.59 8.75
CA ALA A 309 5.78 -0.08 10.04
C ALA A 309 7.21 -0.43 10.48
N ALA A 310 7.52 -0.16 11.75
CA ALA A 310 8.81 -0.49 12.39
C ALA A 310 8.74 -1.86 13.08
N LEU A 311 8.28 -2.86 12.34
CA LEU A 311 8.06 -4.23 12.83
C LEU A 311 9.03 -5.21 12.21
N THR A 312 9.23 -6.32 12.90
CA THR A 312 10.00 -7.47 12.42
C THR A 312 9.07 -8.55 11.88
N ARG A 313 9.60 -9.41 11.01
CA ARG A 313 8.89 -10.61 10.51
C ARG A 313 8.27 -11.46 11.63
N ASN A 314 8.92 -11.57 12.78
CA ASN A 314 8.39 -12.36 13.91
C ASN A 314 7.14 -11.72 14.53
N GLN A 315 7.07 -10.39 14.57
CA GLN A 315 5.92 -9.67 15.12
C GLN A 315 4.70 -9.73 14.19
N VAL A 316 4.92 -9.92 12.88
CA VAL A 316 3.85 -10.06 11.88
C VAL A 316 3.67 -11.52 11.42
N ARG A 317 4.17 -12.49 12.21
CA ARG A 317 4.19 -13.90 11.83
C ARG A 317 2.80 -14.43 11.45
N ASP A 318 1.75 -14.02 12.16
CA ASP A 318 0.37 -14.48 11.92
C ASP A 318 -0.15 -14.14 10.50
N ASP A 319 0.41 -13.11 9.86
CA ASP A 319 0.03 -12.75 8.49
C ASP A 319 0.65 -13.70 7.45
N VAL A 320 1.86 -14.19 7.71
CA VAL A 320 2.77 -14.80 6.73
C VAL A 320 2.98 -16.31 6.90
N ILE A 321 2.52 -16.89 8.00
CA ILE A 321 2.54 -18.35 8.19
C ILE A 321 1.65 -19.06 7.17
N ALA A 322 1.89 -20.35 6.97
CA ALA A 322 1.01 -21.21 6.18
C ALA A 322 -0.41 -21.18 6.77
N GLY A 323 -1.38 -20.81 5.93
CA GLY A 323 -2.78 -20.61 6.33
C GLY A 323 -3.06 -19.29 7.08
N GLY A 324 -2.09 -18.37 7.16
CA GLY A 324 -2.25 -17.02 7.68
C GLY A 324 -3.00 -16.09 6.71
N LEU A 325 -2.93 -14.78 6.96
CA LEU A 325 -3.69 -13.78 6.19
C LEU A 325 -3.42 -13.85 4.69
N PHE A 326 -2.14 -13.96 4.31
CA PHE A 326 -1.73 -13.99 2.92
C PHE A 326 -2.26 -15.21 2.17
N ASP A 327 -2.33 -16.38 2.81
CA ASP A 327 -2.95 -17.55 2.19
C ASP A 327 -4.48 -17.44 2.16
N ALA A 328 -5.08 -16.89 3.22
CA ALA A 328 -6.53 -16.68 3.28
C ALA A 328 -7.01 -15.71 2.18
N MET A 329 -6.30 -14.62 1.91
CA MET A 329 -6.67 -13.68 0.84
C MET A 329 -6.54 -14.28 -0.56
N LYS A 330 -5.62 -15.22 -0.81
CA LYS A 330 -5.54 -15.94 -2.10
C LYS A 330 -6.87 -16.60 -2.45
N THR A 331 -7.67 -17.01 -1.47
CA THR A 331 -8.99 -17.63 -1.70
C THR A 331 -10.03 -16.67 -2.29
N LEU A 332 -9.85 -15.35 -2.17
CA LEU A 332 -10.75 -14.34 -2.76
C LEU A 332 -10.65 -14.31 -4.29
N ALA A 333 -9.43 -14.39 -4.80
CA ALA A 333 -9.13 -14.34 -6.23
C ALA A 333 -7.85 -15.13 -6.56
N PRO A 334 -7.88 -16.48 -6.56
CA PRO A 334 -6.65 -17.30 -6.62
C PRO A 334 -5.74 -17.01 -7.80
N LYS A 335 -6.31 -16.70 -8.97
CA LYS A 335 -5.56 -16.40 -10.20
C LYS A 335 -4.84 -15.04 -10.17
N LEU A 336 -5.35 -14.08 -9.39
CA LEU A 336 -4.82 -12.72 -9.29
C LEU A 336 -3.93 -12.59 -8.06
N LEU A 337 -4.48 -12.95 -6.89
CA LEU A 337 -3.83 -12.77 -5.60
C LEU A 337 -2.78 -13.85 -5.29
N GLY A 338 -2.92 -15.06 -5.84
CA GLY A 338 -1.89 -16.11 -5.71
C GLY A 338 -0.53 -15.63 -6.22
N PRO A 339 -0.42 -15.31 -7.53
CA PRO A 339 0.82 -14.79 -8.10
C PRO A 339 1.31 -13.50 -7.43
N ALA A 340 0.42 -12.56 -7.10
CA ALA A 340 0.80 -11.30 -6.47
C ALA A 340 1.42 -11.49 -5.07
N VAL A 341 0.80 -12.30 -4.22
CA VAL A 341 1.32 -12.62 -2.88
C VAL A 341 2.65 -13.38 -2.98
N ASP A 342 2.72 -14.37 -3.86
CA ASP A 342 3.94 -15.16 -4.01
C ASP A 342 5.11 -14.30 -4.54
N ALA A 343 4.85 -13.33 -5.42
CA ALA A 343 5.87 -12.41 -5.92
C ALA A 343 6.34 -11.43 -4.83
N VAL A 344 5.42 -10.91 -4.03
CA VAL A 344 5.71 -9.97 -2.92
C VAL A 344 6.51 -10.63 -1.80
N LEU A 345 6.16 -11.86 -1.43
CA LEU A 345 6.92 -12.63 -0.44
C LEU A 345 8.21 -13.23 -1.03
N GLY A 346 8.50 -12.95 -2.31
CA GLY A 346 9.69 -13.42 -3.00
C GLY A 346 9.74 -14.94 -3.21
N VAL A 347 8.59 -15.62 -3.12
CA VAL A 347 8.41 -17.05 -3.38
C VAL A 347 8.51 -17.34 -4.87
N SER A 348 7.90 -16.49 -5.70
CA SER A 348 7.93 -16.60 -7.16
C SER A 348 8.74 -15.47 -7.80
N HIS A 349 8.94 -15.60 -9.12
CA HIS A 349 9.52 -14.60 -10.00
C HIS A 349 8.53 -14.30 -11.12
N THR A 350 8.34 -13.03 -11.46
CA THR A 350 7.50 -12.60 -12.60
C THR A 350 8.25 -12.66 -13.93
N GLY A 351 9.59 -12.68 -13.87
CA GLY A 351 10.46 -12.87 -15.02
C GLY A 351 10.51 -11.67 -15.98
N GLY A 352 10.21 -10.45 -15.52
CA GLY A 352 10.16 -9.27 -16.38
C GLY A 352 8.94 -9.22 -17.31
N LYS A 353 7.92 -10.04 -17.06
CA LYS A 353 6.68 -9.99 -17.83
C LYS A 353 5.77 -8.89 -17.30
N LEU A 354 5.14 -8.15 -18.22
CA LEU A 354 4.11 -7.16 -17.88
C LEU A 354 2.98 -7.82 -17.08
N ALA A 355 2.36 -7.06 -16.19
CA ALA A 355 1.38 -7.57 -15.23
C ALA A 355 0.21 -8.31 -15.92
N TRP A 356 -0.32 -7.73 -17.02
CA TRP A 356 -1.38 -8.33 -17.81
C TRP A 356 -0.97 -9.68 -18.44
N ALA A 357 0.29 -9.87 -18.78
CA ALA A 357 0.81 -11.10 -19.39
C ALA A 357 0.89 -12.27 -18.39
N VAL A 358 0.80 -12.00 -17.09
CA VAL A 358 0.88 -13.01 -16.02
C VAL A 358 -0.29 -12.93 -15.03
N SER A 359 -1.39 -12.27 -15.40
CA SER A 359 -2.58 -12.11 -14.54
C SER A 359 -2.28 -11.45 -13.19
N LEU A 360 -1.32 -10.54 -13.15
CA LEU A 360 -1.04 -9.71 -11.98
C LEU A 360 -1.85 -8.42 -12.00
N PRO A 361 -2.11 -7.80 -10.83
CA PRO A 361 -2.72 -6.49 -10.78
C PRO A 361 -1.79 -5.41 -11.36
N GLU A 362 -2.32 -4.19 -11.52
CA GLU A 362 -1.53 -3.02 -11.93
C GLU A 362 -0.31 -2.79 -11.02
N SER A 363 0.66 -2.03 -11.52
CA SER A 363 1.96 -1.87 -10.88
C SER A 363 2.13 -0.51 -10.20
N LEU A 364 1.30 0.47 -10.54
CA LEU A 364 1.10 1.70 -9.78
C LEU A 364 -0.21 1.58 -9.01
N TRP A 365 -0.15 1.82 -7.70
CA TRP A 365 -1.32 1.90 -6.83
C TRP A 365 -1.30 3.24 -6.13
N HIS A 366 -2.22 4.14 -6.49
CA HIS A 366 -2.32 5.46 -5.90
C HIS A 366 -3.76 5.74 -5.47
N SER A 367 -3.91 6.38 -4.30
CA SER A 367 -5.21 6.83 -3.81
C SER A 367 -5.08 8.23 -3.24
N GLU A 368 -5.63 9.21 -3.98
CA GLU A 368 -5.61 10.60 -3.56
C GLU A 368 -6.35 10.81 -2.24
N LEU A 369 -7.53 10.20 -2.09
CA LEU A 369 -8.32 10.23 -0.86
C LEU A 369 -7.58 9.67 0.36
N ALA A 370 -6.73 8.66 0.14
CA ALA A 370 -5.96 8.03 1.21
C ALA A 370 -4.66 8.79 1.50
N GLY A 371 -4.13 9.54 0.53
CA GLY A 371 -2.84 10.19 0.61
C GLY A 371 -1.68 9.20 0.52
N VAL A 372 -1.79 8.10 -0.23
CA VAL A 372 -0.73 7.08 -0.30
C VAL A 372 -0.53 6.50 -1.69
N ALA A 373 0.69 6.05 -1.98
CA ALA A 373 1.04 5.38 -3.24
C ALA A 373 2.03 4.21 -3.06
N ALA A 374 1.95 3.22 -3.94
CA ALA A 374 2.95 2.18 -4.17
C ALA A 374 3.30 2.11 -5.65
N MET A 375 4.56 2.35 -5.96
CA MET A 375 5.16 2.32 -7.30
C MET A 375 6.02 1.06 -7.40
N LEU A 376 5.54 0.07 -8.15
CA LEU A 376 6.21 -1.21 -8.36
C LEU A 376 6.76 -1.25 -9.79
N PRO A 377 8.08 -1.43 -10.01
CA PRO A 377 8.62 -1.66 -11.37
C PRO A 377 7.95 -2.90 -12.00
N GLU A 378 7.86 -3.94 -11.17
CA GLU A 378 7.05 -5.14 -11.33
C GLU A 378 6.74 -5.72 -9.95
N TRP A 379 5.86 -6.72 -9.88
CA TRP A 379 5.50 -7.35 -8.60
C TRP A 379 6.64 -8.17 -7.96
N ASP A 380 7.68 -8.57 -8.69
CA ASP A 380 8.84 -9.26 -8.10
C ASP A 380 9.60 -8.31 -7.16
N VAL A 381 9.54 -8.61 -5.86
CA VAL A 381 10.15 -7.81 -4.80
C VAL A 381 11.66 -7.62 -4.96
N ARG A 382 12.32 -8.41 -5.80
CA ARG A 382 13.75 -8.27 -6.10
C ARG A 382 14.08 -7.08 -7.01
N ARG A 383 13.07 -6.39 -7.56
CA ARG A 383 13.26 -5.27 -8.49
C ARG A 383 13.30 -3.90 -7.80
N GLY A 384 13.03 -3.87 -6.51
CA GLY A 384 12.86 -2.62 -5.77
C GLY A 384 11.45 -2.10 -5.89
N ARG A 385 11.11 -1.14 -5.02
CA ARG A 385 9.76 -0.57 -4.86
C ARG A 385 9.88 0.82 -4.27
N THR A 386 8.92 1.68 -4.55
CA THR A 386 8.83 2.99 -3.92
C THR A 386 7.44 3.19 -3.35
N HIS A 387 7.36 3.65 -2.10
CA HIS A 387 6.11 3.90 -1.40
C HIS A 387 6.10 5.31 -0.85
N VAL A 388 4.91 5.91 -0.84
CA VAL A 388 4.68 7.28 -0.39
C VAL A 388 3.48 7.32 0.53
N ASP A 389 3.59 8.07 1.62
CA ASP A 389 2.46 8.54 2.42
C ASP A 389 2.58 10.05 2.60
N TYR A 390 1.59 10.77 2.08
CA TYR A 390 1.45 12.21 2.12
C TYR A 390 0.12 12.64 2.74
N ALA A 391 -0.57 11.72 3.44
CA ALA A 391 -1.87 11.99 4.06
C ALA A 391 -1.77 12.93 5.28
N GLY A 392 -0.59 13.00 5.90
CA GLY A 392 -0.29 13.82 7.06
C GLY A 392 0.43 15.13 6.72
N GLU A 393 0.93 15.80 7.76
CA GLU A 393 1.84 16.95 7.61
C GLU A 393 3.21 16.51 7.08
N ASP A 394 3.66 15.35 7.54
CA ASP A 394 4.89 14.72 7.11
C ASP A 394 4.67 13.93 5.82
N PHE A 395 5.64 14.05 4.91
CA PHE A 395 5.69 13.26 3.69
C PHE A 395 6.71 12.14 3.89
N LEU A 396 6.20 10.92 3.99
CA LEU A 396 6.98 9.72 4.21
C LEU A 396 7.30 9.04 2.88
N VAL A 397 8.52 8.52 2.78
CA VAL A 397 8.98 7.77 1.62
C VAL A 397 9.71 6.51 2.06
N GLU A 398 9.46 5.40 1.36
CA GLU A 398 10.30 4.21 1.42
C GLU A 398 10.75 3.83 0.01
N VAL A 399 12.04 3.56 -0.16
CA VAL A 399 12.61 3.10 -1.43
C VAL A 399 13.40 1.83 -1.18
N GLU A 400 13.00 0.73 -1.80
CA GLU A 400 13.66 -0.57 -1.70
C GLU A 400 14.58 -0.80 -2.92
N TYR A 401 15.79 -1.33 -2.71
CA TYR A 401 16.75 -1.71 -3.77
C TYR A 401 16.62 -3.19 -4.20
N GLY A 402 15.47 -3.80 -3.91
CA GLY A 402 15.22 -5.23 -3.98
C GLY A 402 14.65 -5.71 -2.64
N ARG A 403 15.27 -6.70 -2.01
CA ARG A 403 14.85 -7.18 -0.67
C ARG A 403 15.38 -6.33 0.50
N GLY A 404 15.81 -5.10 0.25
CA GLY A 404 16.38 -4.24 1.27
C GLY A 404 15.95 -2.80 1.09
N LEU A 405 15.88 -2.07 2.20
CA LEU A 405 15.49 -0.67 2.23
C LEU A 405 16.71 0.22 1.96
N ALA A 406 16.60 1.16 1.02
CA ALA A 406 17.58 2.20 0.75
C ALA A 406 17.28 3.47 1.54
N ILE A 407 16.03 3.92 1.46
CA ILE A 407 15.52 5.15 2.06
C ILE A 407 14.25 4.78 2.83
N GLY A 408 14.06 5.34 4.02
CA GLY A 408 12.86 5.09 4.81
C GLY A 408 12.63 6.10 5.90
N GLY A 409 11.50 6.82 5.82
CA GLY A 409 11.07 7.79 6.83
C GLY A 409 10.61 9.12 6.22
N LYS A 410 10.67 10.18 7.02
CA LYS A 410 10.26 11.53 6.63
C LYS A 410 11.25 12.13 5.64
N TRP A 411 10.76 12.53 4.47
CA TRP A 411 11.51 13.38 3.54
C TRP A 411 11.31 14.84 3.95
N GLU A 412 12.36 15.46 4.47
CA GLU A 412 12.30 16.80 5.04
C GLU A 412 12.78 17.87 4.06
N ALA A 413 12.22 19.08 4.20
CA ALA A 413 12.65 20.27 3.51
C ALA A 413 12.74 21.44 4.50
N MET A 414 13.76 22.28 4.33
CA MET A 414 13.84 23.61 4.90
C MET A 414 14.11 24.60 3.77
N ILE A 415 13.36 25.71 3.76
CA ILE A 415 13.42 26.70 2.70
C ILE A 415 13.59 28.09 3.32
N GLU A 416 14.57 28.84 2.82
CA GLU A 416 14.77 30.25 3.12
C GLU A 416 14.58 31.07 1.84
N VAL A 417 13.89 32.21 1.95
CA VAL A 417 13.72 33.22 0.90
C VAL A 417 14.34 34.52 1.38
N ASP A 418 15.38 35.01 0.71
CA ASP A 418 16.20 36.16 1.14
C ASP A 418 16.67 36.08 2.61
N GLY A 419 16.94 34.85 3.07
CA GLY A 419 17.38 34.55 4.44
C GLY A 419 16.25 34.46 5.47
N ALA A 420 14.98 34.67 5.08
CA ALA A 420 13.83 34.43 5.93
C ALA A 420 13.34 32.98 5.79
N GLU A 421 13.21 32.26 6.89
CA GLU A 421 12.69 30.89 6.93
C GLU A 421 11.20 30.86 6.53
N GLN A 422 10.85 29.86 5.73
CA GLN A 422 9.49 29.61 5.28
C GLN A 422 8.92 28.35 5.93
N ALA A 423 7.59 28.30 6.03
CA ALA A 423 6.87 27.18 6.61
C ALA A 423 5.78 26.65 5.66
N PRO A 424 5.39 25.36 5.76
CA PRO A 424 4.22 24.83 5.08
C PRO A 424 2.95 25.62 5.40
N ALA A 425 2.15 25.93 4.38
CA ALA A 425 0.91 26.71 4.46
C ALA A 425 -0.34 25.90 4.05
N GLY A 426 -0.22 24.57 3.90
CA GLY A 426 -1.31 23.68 3.54
C GLY A 426 -0.90 22.20 3.52
N PRO A 427 -1.86 21.30 3.26
CA PRO A 427 -1.57 19.88 3.06
C PRO A 427 -0.83 19.66 1.74
N TRP A 428 -0.27 18.47 1.60
CA TRP A 428 0.18 17.97 0.30
C TRP A 428 -1.02 17.68 -0.59
N THR A 429 -0.93 18.08 -1.85
CA THR A 429 -1.89 17.74 -2.90
C THR A 429 -1.17 16.99 -4.01
N HIS A 430 -1.81 15.96 -4.54
CA HIS A 430 -1.38 15.34 -5.78
C HIS A 430 -1.62 16.31 -6.95
N VAL A 431 -0.70 16.35 -7.91
CA VAL A 431 -0.77 17.25 -9.07
C VAL A 431 -0.68 16.49 -10.39
N CYS A 432 0.22 15.51 -10.48
CA CYS A 432 0.40 14.74 -11.71
C CYS A 432 0.65 13.27 -11.39
N GLU A 433 0.00 12.39 -12.15
CA GLU A 433 0.25 10.96 -12.19
C GLU A 433 0.47 10.53 -13.63
N TYR A 434 1.49 9.72 -13.86
CA TYR A 434 1.70 9.04 -15.14
C TYR A 434 2.19 7.62 -14.89
N THR A 435 1.67 6.68 -15.68
CA THR A 435 2.16 5.30 -15.69
C THR A 435 2.01 4.70 -17.08
N ASP A 436 3.05 4.04 -17.54
CA ASP A 436 3.04 3.22 -18.74
C ASP A 436 3.96 2.00 -18.59
N ASP A 437 4.39 1.40 -19.70
CA ASP A 437 5.28 0.25 -19.70
C ASP A 437 6.73 0.58 -19.29
N ASP A 438 7.17 1.84 -19.46
CA ASP A 438 8.55 2.27 -19.25
C ASP A 438 8.76 2.97 -17.89
N ALA A 439 7.80 3.80 -17.48
CA ALA A 439 7.94 4.67 -16.32
C ALA A 439 6.66 4.77 -15.47
N GLN A 440 6.88 5.10 -14.20
CA GLN A 440 5.85 5.60 -13.29
C GLN A 440 6.32 6.95 -12.75
N TYR A 441 5.39 7.89 -12.61
CA TYR A 441 5.68 9.25 -12.17
C TYR A 441 4.55 9.78 -11.30
N LEU A 442 4.93 10.38 -10.17
CA LEU A 442 4.03 11.09 -9.27
C LEU A 442 4.63 12.46 -8.95
N GLU A 443 3.79 13.49 -9.01
CA GLU A 443 4.11 14.86 -8.58
C GLU A 443 3.14 15.31 -7.50
N PHE A 444 3.68 15.85 -6.42
CA PHE A 444 2.93 16.40 -5.29
C PHE A 444 3.33 17.85 -5.07
N GLU A 445 2.40 18.69 -4.62
CA GLU A 445 2.64 20.09 -4.32
C GLU A 445 2.20 20.41 -2.89
N GLN A 446 2.95 21.29 -2.24
CA GLN A 446 2.57 21.94 -1.00
C GLN A 446 2.86 23.43 -1.11
N ARG A 447 1.90 24.26 -0.70
CA ARG A 447 2.10 25.71 -0.58
C ARG A 447 2.90 26.02 0.67
N TRP A 448 3.79 26.99 0.58
CA TRP A 448 4.60 27.48 1.69
C TRP A 448 4.43 29.00 1.84
N THR A 449 4.81 29.53 3.00
CA THR A 449 4.87 30.98 3.21
C THR A 449 5.85 31.64 2.24
N GLY A 450 5.74 32.95 2.05
CA GLY A 450 6.65 33.69 1.15
C GLY A 450 6.31 33.55 -0.33
N GLY A 451 5.11 33.06 -0.67
CA GLY A 451 4.63 32.99 -2.07
C GLY A 451 5.39 31.97 -2.91
N ILE A 452 5.71 30.82 -2.30
CA ILE A 452 6.40 29.71 -2.97
C ILE A 452 5.61 28.41 -2.83
N LYS A 453 5.90 27.49 -3.74
CA LYS A 453 5.39 26.13 -3.76
C LYS A 453 6.57 25.17 -3.70
N LEU A 454 6.46 24.13 -2.88
CA LEU A 454 7.36 22.99 -2.91
C LEU A 454 6.68 21.87 -3.69
N GLN A 455 7.31 21.42 -4.76
CA GLN A 455 6.86 20.25 -5.53
C GLN A 455 7.82 19.09 -5.32
N ARG A 456 7.27 17.89 -5.12
CA ARG A 456 8.03 16.64 -5.02
C ARG A 456 7.71 15.75 -6.18
N GLN A 457 8.75 15.27 -6.84
CA GLN A 457 8.66 14.41 -8.00
C GLN A 457 9.31 13.08 -7.68
N ILE A 458 8.59 12.01 -7.99
CA ILE A 458 9.06 10.65 -7.85
C ILE A 458 8.89 9.97 -9.19
N MET A 459 10.00 9.64 -9.83
CA MET A 459 10.00 8.92 -11.10
C MET A 459 10.66 7.55 -10.90
N LEU A 460 10.02 6.49 -11.38
CA LEU A 460 10.54 5.14 -11.40
C LEU A 460 10.63 4.64 -12.83
N LEU A 461 11.85 4.38 -13.31
CA LEU A 461 12.09 3.73 -14.60
C LEU A 461 12.07 2.22 -14.40
N ARG A 462 11.06 1.55 -14.96
CA ARG A 462 10.69 0.17 -14.59
C ARG A 462 11.76 -0.84 -15.00
N ASP A 463 12.14 -0.83 -16.26
CA ASP A 463 13.14 -1.75 -16.82
C ASP A 463 14.56 -1.42 -16.37
N ASP A 464 14.84 -0.14 -16.20
CA ASP A 464 16.15 0.32 -15.78
C ASP A 464 16.38 0.18 -14.28
N ARG A 465 15.33 0.08 -13.45
CA ARG A 465 15.42 0.06 -11.98
C ARG A 465 16.18 1.28 -11.45
N CYS A 466 15.79 2.44 -11.96
CA CYS A 466 16.28 3.73 -11.49
C CYS A 466 15.11 4.50 -10.86
N VAL A 467 15.38 5.18 -9.75
CA VAL A 467 14.42 6.08 -9.11
C VAL A 467 15.01 7.48 -9.08
N MET A 468 14.23 8.47 -9.48
CA MET A 468 14.54 9.87 -9.24
C MET A 468 13.62 10.40 -8.13
N LEU A 469 14.22 11.00 -7.11
CA LEU A 469 13.53 11.80 -6.10
C LEU A 469 13.97 13.25 -6.29
N ALA A 470 13.05 14.17 -6.57
CA ALA A 470 13.41 15.55 -6.79
C ALA A 470 12.45 16.50 -6.06
N ASP A 471 13.01 17.57 -5.51
CA ASP A 471 12.24 18.73 -5.06
C ASP A 471 12.41 19.86 -6.07
N ALA A 472 11.32 20.58 -6.36
CA ALA A 472 11.33 21.86 -7.03
C ALA A 472 10.74 22.92 -6.09
N VAL A 473 11.47 24.02 -5.86
CA VAL A 473 10.95 25.18 -5.14
C VAL A 473 10.63 26.25 -6.18
N LEU A 474 9.34 26.49 -6.36
CA LEU A 474 8.82 27.39 -7.38
C LEU A 474 8.25 28.66 -6.75
N ARG A 475 8.53 29.80 -7.34
CA ARG A 475 7.96 31.09 -6.97
C ARG A 475 6.65 31.32 -7.71
N GLU A 476 5.67 31.91 -7.04
CA GLU A 476 4.43 32.32 -7.69
C GLU A 476 4.68 33.51 -8.64
N ILE A 477 3.93 33.55 -9.75
CA ILE A 477 4.18 34.43 -10.92
C ILE A 477 4.25 35.92 -10.56
N ASP A 478 3.54 36.36 -9.52
CA ASP A 478 3.43 37.77 -9.12
C ASP A 478 4.43 38.20 -8.02
N GLN A 479 5.31 37.31 -7.58
CA GLN A 479 6.20 37.59 -6.45
C GLN A 479 7.51 38.26 -6.92
N PRO A 480 8.08 39.23 -6.17
CA PRO A 480 9.33 39.88 -6.53
C PRO A 480 10.52 38.94 -6.42
N THR A 481 11.45 38.98 -7.38
CA THR A 481 12.71 38.21 -7.36
C THR A 481 13.32 38.06 -5.98
N ALA A 482 13.69 36.84 -5.61
CA ALA A 482 14.31 36.54 -4.32
C ALA A 482 15.30 35.37 -4.45
N MET A 483 16.32 35.37 -3.61
CA MET A 483 17.25 34.25 -3.51
C MET A 483 16.63 33.14 -2.65
N ILE A 484 16.57 31.93 -3.19
CA ILE A 484 16.08 30.76 -2.47
C ILE A 484 17.25 29.91 -2.02
N ARG A 485 17.25 29.52 -0.75
CA ARG A 485 18.11 28.46 -0.22
C ARG A 485 17.22 27.30 0.21
N TYR A 486 17.56 26.13 -0.30
CA TYR A 486 16.86 24.88 -0.03
C TYR A 486 17.79 23.90 0.68
N VAL A 487 17.25 23.17 1.66
CA VAL A 487 17.88 22.03 2.30
C VAL A 487 16.90 20.86 2.34
N GLY A 488 17.20 19.82 1.57
CA GLY A 488 16.47 18.55 1.57
C GLY A 488 17.20 17.51 2.40
N ARG A 489 16.45 16.68 3.12
CA ARG A 489 17.01 15.54 3.87
C ARG A 489 16.18 14.29 3.61
N THR A 490 16.84 13.24 3.13
CA THR A 490 16.22 11.93 2.94
C THR A 490 16.87 10.90 3.88
N PRO A 491 16.07 10.18 4.69
CA PRO A 491 16.58 9.25 5.70
C PRO A 491 17.11 7.98 5.04
N LEU A 492 18.38 7.65 5.26
CA LEU A 492 18.96 6.41 4.77
C LEU A 492 18.56 5.26 5.70
N SER A 493 18.44 4.06 5.13
CA SER A 493 18.23 2.86 5.93
C SER A 493 19.40 2.62 6.88
N ALA A 494 19.11 2.29 8.14
CA ALA A 494 20.11 1.90 9.14
C ALA A 494 20.91 0.65 8.74
N SER A 495 20.45 -0.13 7.75
CA SER A 495 21.18 -1.29 7.22
C SER A 495 22.25 -0.93 6.19
N LEU A 496 22.31 0.33 5.75
CA LEU A 496 23.24 0.79 4.74
C LEU A 496 24.21 1.83 5.31
N THR A 497 25.44 1.82 4.81
CA THR A 497 26.44 2.88 5.06
C THR A 497 26.69 3.61 3.75
N ALA A 498 26.70 4.95 3.80
CA ALA A 498 26.99 5.79 2.66
C ALA A 498 28.50 6.09 2.58
N ALA A 499 29.08 5.92 1.40
CA ALA A 499 30.48 6.21 1.12
C ALA A 499 30.60 7.04 -0.15
N PHE A 500 31.20 8.23 -0.03
CA PHE A 500 31.52 9.09 -1.16
C PHE A 500 32.68 8.54 -1.97
N GLU A 501 32.65 8.74 -3.27
CA GLU A 501 33.84 8.61 -4.11
C GLU A 501 34.87 9.70 -3.77
N THR A 502 36.15 9.42 -4.03
CA THR A 502 37.22 10.32 -3.56
C THR A 502 37.19 11.67 -4.28
N ASP A 503 37.14 11.63 -5.62
CA ASP A 503 37.31 12.80 -6.49
C ASP A 503 35.99 13.39 -7.00
N THR A 504 34.91 12.60 -6.94
CA THR A 504 33.63 12.88 -7.57
C THR A 504 32.48 12.76 -6.55
N ASN A 505 31.31 13.34 -6.86
CA ASN A 505 30.19 13.45 -5.91
C ASN A 505 29.26 12.21 -5.85
N GLU A 506 29.62 11.09 -6.48
CA GLU A 506 28.87 9.84 -6.36
C GLU A 506 28.89 9.28 -4.94
N ILE A 507 27.79 8.66 -4.56
CA ILE A 507 27.60 8.06 -3.26
C ILE A 507 27.24 6.60 -3.44
N TRP A 508 28.05 5.72 -2.86
CA TRP A 508 27.77 4.31 -2.74
C TRP A 508 27.03 4.04 -1.44
N LEU A 509 25.84 3.46 -1.53
CA LEU A 509 25.19 2.86 -0.37
C LEU A 509 25.55 1.38 -0.32
N LYS A 510 26.24 0.98 0.75
CA LYS A 510 26.75 -0.37 0.96
C LYS A 510 26.05 -1.03 2.13
N ASP A 511 25.85 -2.34 2.06
CA ASP A 511 25.37 -3.10 3.22
C ASP A 511 26.49 -3.40 4.23
N SER A 512 26.14 -4.08 5.32
CA SER A 512 27.09 -4.50 6.36
C SER A 512 28.18 -5.48 5.88
N SER A 513 28.06 -6.03 4.67
CA SER A 513 29.09 -6.85 4.02
C SER A 513 29.97 -6.04 3.05
N GLU A 514 29.92 -4.71 3.12
CA GLU A 514 30.60 -3.77 2.22
C GLU A 514 30.18 -3.87 0.75
N LYS A 515 29.11 -4.63 0.45
CA LYS A 515 28.65 -4.80 -0.93
C LYS A 515 27.85 -3.57 -1.35
N ARG A 516 28.23 -2.97 -2.49
CA ARG A 516 27.48 -1.88 -3.14
C ARG A 516 26.06 -2.36 -3.48
N ARG A 517 25.06 -1.64 -2.97
CA ARG A 517 23.63 -1.92 -3.20
C ARG A 517 22.95 -0.85 -4.03
N VAL A 518 23.35 0.41 -3.85
CA VAL A 518 22.79 1.56 -4.55
C VAL A 518 23.91 2.51 -4.94
N LEU A 519 23.79 3.09 -6.13
CA LEU A 519 24.53 4.27 -6.55
C LEU A 519 23.59 5.47 -6.51
N ALA A 520 23.93 6.50 -5.72
CA ALA A 520 23.17 7.75 -5.65
C ALA A 520 23.98 8.90 -6.29
N LEU A 521 23.31 9.71 -7.11
CA LEU A 521 23.86 10.88 -7.79
C LEU A 521 23.01 12.11 -7.48
N SER A 522 23.63 13.24 -7.16
CA SER A 522 22.94 14.53 -7.16
C SER A 522 23.20 15.24 -8.48
N LEU A 523 22.18 15.35 -9.34
CA LEU A 523 22.38 15.90 -10.69
C LEU A 523 22.60 17.42 -10.66
N GLN A 524 22.20 18.08 -9.56
CA GLN A 524 22.44 19.50 -9.32
C GLN A 524 23.87 19.81 -8.85
N THR A 525 24.61 18.81 -8.36
CA THR A 525 26.03 18.96 -8.01
C THR A 525 26.91 18.79 -9.24
N ASN A 526 28.11 19.39 -9.23
CA ASN A 526 29.11 19.07 -10.24
C ASN A 526 29.56 17.61 -10.09
N GLU A 527 29.95 16.96 -11.19
CA GLU A 527 30.54 15.62 -11.16
C GLU A 527 31.78 15.57 -10.24
N TRP A 528 32.70 16.52 -10.43
CA TRP A 528 33.94 16.61 -9.66
C TRP A 528 33.75 17.45 -8.40
N ARG A 529 34.29 16.96 -7.27
CA ARG A 529 34.24 17.66 -5.97
C ARG A 529 35.10 18.93 -5.98
N VAL A 530 36.09 18.98 -6.86
CA VAL A 530 36.92 20.16 -7.08
C VAL A 530 36.18 21.15 -7.98
N GLY A 531 35.68 22.23 -7.37
CA GLY A 531 35.04 23.32 -8.11
C GLY A 531 33.95 24.03 -7.32
N ARG A 532 33.47 25.14 -7.85
CA ARG A 532 32.28 25.82 -7.32
C ARG A 532 31.04 25.09 -7.82
N SER A 533 30.16 24.69 -6.91
CA SER A 533 28.84 24.17 -7.22
C SER A 533 27.79 24.97 -6.45
N ALA A 534 26.62 25.18 -7.07
CA ALA A 534 25.46 25.81 -6.42
C ALA A 534 24.74 24.85 -5.46
N ALA A 535 25.16 23.58 -5.42
CA ALA A 535 24.65 22.57 -4.52
C ALA A 535 25.76 21.83 -3.78
N LYS A 536 25.42 21.27 -2.63
CA LYS A 536 26.29 20.44 -1.81
C LYS A 536 25.49 19.25 -1.31
N ILE A 537 26.08 18.06 -1.41
CA ILE A 537 25.51 16.83 -0.85
C ILE A 537 26.45 16.28 0.22
N GLU A 538 25.86 15.87 1.35
CA GLU A 538 26.58 15.30 2.49
C GLU A 538 25.73 14.25 3.21
N VAL A 539 26.38 13.39 3.97
CA VAL A 539 25.70 12.46 4.88
C VAL A 539 25.83 13.01 6.28
N THR A 540 24.70 13.13 6.97
CA THR A 540 24.59 13.71 8.31
C THR A 540 24.80 12.65 9.40
N GLU A 541 25.10 13.09 10.62
CA GLU A 541 25.35 12.19 11.77
C GLU A 541 24.13 11.34 12.14
N ASP A 542 22.92 11.87 11.93
CA ASP A 542 21.66 11.15 12.13
C ASP A 542 21.22 10.37 10.89
N HIS A 543 22.17 10.02 10.02
CA HIS A 543 22.01 9.09 8.89
C HIS A 543 21.03 9.56 7.80
N HIS A 544 20.98 10.86 7.54
CA HIS A 544 20.27 11.40 6.37
C HIS A 544 21.24 11.79 5.26
N LEU A 545 20.79 11.59 4.02
CA LEU A 545 21.38 12.23 2.85
C LEU A 545 20.85 13.66 2.75
N LYS A 546 21.72 14.64 2.93
CA LYS A 546 21.39 16.06 2.96
C LYS A 546 21.86 16.73 1.67
N LEU A 547 20.92 17.28 0.91
CA LEU A 547 21.18 18.05 -0.29
C LEU A 547 20.84 19.51 -0.04
N GLN A 548 21.83 20.38 -0.16
CA GLN A 548 21.67 21.83 -0.05
C GLN A 548 21.83 22.45 -1.42
N ALA A 549 20.97 23.40 -1.78
CA ALA A 549 21.08 24.15 -3.02
C ALA A 549 20.72 25.62 -2.78
N THR A 550 21.28 26.50 -3.60
CA THR A 550 20.95 27.93 -3.62
C THR A 550 20.64 28.34 -5.05
N SER A 551 19.56 29.10 -5.24
CA SER A 551 19.23 29.67 -6.53
C SER A 551 20.34 30.61 -7.01
N GLN A 552 20.38 30.89 -8.30
CA GLN A 552 21.24 31.97 -8.78
C GLN A 552 20.76 33.33 -8.25
N PRO A 553 21.66 34.33 -8.12
CA PRO A 553 21.25 35.69 -7.83
C PRO A 553 20.20 36.13 -8.86
N PRO A 554 19.06 36.69 -8.45
CA PRO A 554 17.99 36.91 -9.38
C PRO A 554 18.39 37.89 -10.49
N ARG A 555 18.21 37.48 -11.74
CA ARG A 555 18.02 38.38 -12.88
C ARG A 555 16.54 38.28 -13.21
N ASP A 556 15.86 39.41 -13.38
CA ASP A 556 14.42 39.57 -13.66
C ASP A 556 13.54 38.29 -13.55
N ASN A 557 12.80 38.19 -12.45
CA ASN A 557 11.91 37.07 -12.07
C ASN A 557 12.58 35.69 -11.82
N GLY A 558 13.86 35.67 -11.50
CA GLY A 558 14.59 34.47 -11.05
C GLY A 558 14.28 33.98 -9.62
N GLY A 559 14.90 32.85 -9.24
CA GLY A 559 14.93 32.33 -7.87
C GLY A 559 14.47 30.88 -7.66
N ASN A 560 13.95 30.19 -8.69
CA ASN A 560 13.52 28.79 -8.56
C ASN A 560 14.71 27.85 -8.35
N VAL A 561 14.44 26.69 -7.75
CA VAL A 561 15.46 25.65 -7.49
C VAL A 561 14.91 24.29 -7.88
N PHE A 562 15.71 23.46 -8.56
CA PHE A 562 15.42 22.05 -8.82
C PHE A 562 16.57 21.17 -8.34
N VAL A 563 16.26 20.13 -7.57
CA VAL A 563 17.27 19.32 -6.87
C VAL A 563 17.02 17.82 -7.01
N PRO A 564 17.26 17.25 -8.21
CA PRO A 564 17.04 15.82 -8.45
C PRO A 564 18.17 14.96 -7.87
N LEU A 565 17.76 13.92 -7.14
CA LEU A 565 18.56 12.79 -6.69
C LEU A 565 18.22 11.55 -7.52
N TRP A 566 19.21 10.98 -8.19
CA TRP A 566 19.09 9.77 -8.99
C TRP A 566 19.65 8.57 -8.24
N PHE A 567 18.88 7.50 -8.14
CA PHE A 567 19.26 6.23 -7.51
C PHE A 567 19.25 5.12 -8.55
N ASP A 568 20.38 4.44 -8.72
CA ASP A 568 20.53 3.28 -9.58
C ASP A 568 20.68 2.00 -8.74
N PHE A 569 19.75 1.06 -8.93
CA PHE A 569 19.70 -0.22 -8.22
C PHE A 569 20.27 -1.40 -9.03
N GLN A 570 20.73 -1.16 -10.25
CA GLN A 570 21.16 -2.21 -11.17
C GLN A 570 22.66 -2.49 -11.05
N GLN A 571 23.01 -3.45 -10.18
CA GLN A 571 24.40 -3.80 -9.84
C GLN A 571 25.32 -4.06 -11.05
N ARG A 572 24.82 -4.58 -12.18
CA ARG A 572 25.63 -4.78 -13.42
C ARG A 572 26.22 -3.48 -14.00
N ARG A 573 25.71 -2.32 -13.58
CA ARG A 573 26.19 -0.99 -14.02
C ARG A 573 27.26 -0.41 -13.10
N PHE A 574 27.42 -0.93 -11.88
CA PHE A 574 28.28 -0.29 -10.87
C PHE A 574 29.76 -0.27 -11.25
N ASP A 575 30.20 -1.18 -12.11
CA ASP A 575 31.59 -1.24 -12.59
C ASP A 575 31.78 -0.56 -13.96
N ARG A 576 30.72 0.04 -14.54
CA ARG A 576 30.80 0.73 -15.82
C ARG A 576 31.29 2.17 -15.65
N PRO A 577 31.99 2.74 -16.64
CA PRO A 577 32.29 4.17 -16.67
C PRO A 577 31.01 4.99 -16.58
N ARG A 578 31.05 6.10 -15.85
CA ARG A 578 29.88 6.94 -15.59
C ARG A 578 30.25 8.41 -15.64
N THR A 579 29.28 9.24 -16.00
CA THR A 579 29.35 10.71 -15.95
C THR A 579 27.93 11.22 -15.87
N TYR A 580 27.73 12.36 -15.22
CA TYR A 580 26.45 13.04 -15.21
C TYR A 580 26.70 14.53 -15.27
N ARG A 581 25.93 15.23 -16.11
CA ARG A 581 26.15 16.65 -16.37
C ARG A 581 24.84 17.36 -16.62
N GLN A 582 24.79 18.60 -16.17
CA GLN A 582 23.79 19.53 -16.63
C GLN A 582 24.05 19.87 -18.11
N LEU A 583 22.98 19.84 -18.89
CA LEU A 583 22.96 20.20 -20.30
C LEU A 583 22.59 21.68 -20.46
N THR A 584 23.06 22.28 -21.55
CA THR A 584 22.60 23.60 -21.96
C THR A 584 21.17 23.51 -22.48
N VAL A 585 20.28 24.29 -21.89
CA VAL A 585 18.93 24.49 -22.38
C VAL A 585 18.88 25.81 -23.15
N GLY A 586 18.28 25.80 -24.33
CA GLY A 586 18.07 26.97 -25.18
C GLY A 586 16.60 27.32 -25.32
N ASP A 587 16.33 28.61 -25.44
CA ASP A 587 15.01 29.21 -25.72
C ASP A 587 15.28 30.49 -26.53
N GLU A 588 14.55 30.75 -27.61
CA GLU A 588 14.68 32.01 -28.40
C GLU A 588 16.14 32.49 -28.66
N LEU A 589 17.04 31.58 -29.06
CA LEU A 589 18.47 31.88 -29.33
C LEU A 589 19.29 32.34 -28.10
N ARG A 590 18.76 32.24 -26.88
CA ARG A 590 19.49 32.43 -25.63
C ARG A 590 19.69 31.11 -24.88
N ILE A 591 20.74 31.08 -24.07
CA ILE A 591 20.91 30.04 -23.05
C ILE A 591 19.96 30.39 -21.91
N VAL A 592 19.21 29.39 -21.45
CA VAL A 592 18.25 29.50 -20.34
C VAL A 592 18.98 29.30 -19.02
N ASP A 593 18.64 30.13 -18.03
CA ASP A 593 19.19 30.04 -16.68
C ASP A 593 18.53 28.89 -15.90
N GLN A 594 19.22 28.42 -14.86
CA GLN A 594 18.83 27.19 -14.13
C GLN A 594 17.55 27.32 -13.33
N ASP A 595 17.10 28.54 -13.06
CA ASP A 595 15.85 28.86 -12.39
C ASP A 595 14.66 28.96 -13.36
N GLU A 596 14.91 28.93 -14.67
CA GLU A 596 13.86 28.86 -15.68
C GLU A 596 13.67 27.45 -16.23
N ALA A 597 14.76 26.74 -16.50
CA ALA A 597 14.73 25.35 -16.91
C ALA A 597 16.08 24.66 -16.71
N VAL A 598 16.02 23.35 -16.52
CA VAL A 598 17.22 22.53 -16.38
C VAL A 598 17.06 21.22 -17.13
N SER A 599 18.18 20.72 -17.66
CA SER A 599 18.26 19.39 -18.20
C SER A 599 19.54 18.72 -17.74
N HIS A 600 19.48 17.42 -17.51
CA HIS A 600 20.60 16.61 -17.05
C HIS A 600 20.74 15.38 -17.94
N ARG A 601 21.99 14.99 -18.22
CA ARG A 601 22.33 13.70 -18.80
C ARG A 601 22.97 12.83 -17.73
N ILE A 602 22.51 11.60 -17.63
CA ILE A 602 23.07 10.55 -16.78
C ILE A 602 23.61 9.45 -17.70
N GLN A 603 24.89 9.13 -17.59
CA GLN A 603 25.53 8.07 -18.38
C GLN A 603 26.08 6.97 -17.47
N MET A 604 25.75 5.71 -17.82
CA MET A 604 26.30 4.48 -17.21
C MET A 604 26.75 3.51 -18.32
N GLY A 605 27.99 3.67 -18.78
CA GLY A 605 28.54 2.96 -19.92
C GLY A 605 27.86 3.37 -21.22
N SER A 606 27.16 2.44 -21.86
CA SER A 606 26.38 2.65 -23.08
C SER A 606 24.92 3.05 -22.83
N GLU A 607 24.46 3.02 -21.57
CA GLU A 607 23.08 3.38 -21.20
C GLU A 607 23.06 4.84 -20.73
N HIS A 608 22.22 5.66 -21.36
CA HIS A 608 22.18 7.11 -21.14
C HIS A 608 20.72 7.52 -20.96
N TRP A 609 20.49 8.38 -19.98
CA TRP A 609 19.19 8.99 -19.73
C TRP A 609 19.33 10.50 -19.77
N VAL A 610 18.27 11.16 -20.19
CA VAL A 610 18.13 12.60 -20.14
C VAL A 610 16.88 12.94 -19.36
N THR A 611 16.98 13.92 -18.47
CA THR A 611 15.84 14.52 -17.78
C THR A 611 15.76 15.99 -18.12
N TYR A 612 14.56 16.55 -18.23
CA TYR A 612 14.33 17.97 -18.38
C TYR A 612 13.18 18.40 -17.47
N ARG A 613 13.31 19.60 -16.87
CA ARG A 613 12.27 20.25 -16.06
C ARG A 613 12.15 21.71 -16.47
N SER A 614 10.94 22.13 -16.83
CA SER A 614 10.54 23.53 -16.87
C SER A 614 10.27 24.01 -15.45
N LEU A 615 10.80 25.17 -15.07
CA LEU A 615 10.53 25.80 -13.77
C LEU A 615 9.75 27.11 -13.92
N ARG A 616 9.58 27.58 -15.16
CA ARG A 616 8.90 28.84 -15.46
C ARG A 616 8.24 28.81 -16.81
N GLY A 617 6.90 28.82 -16.80
CA GLY A 617 6.05 28.96 -17.97
C GLY A 617 6.15 27.82 -18.98
N GLU A 618 5.12 27.70 -19.80
CA GLU A 618 5.11 26.83 -20.96
C GLU A 618 5.80 27.55 -22.12
N ARG A 619 7.02 27.11 -22.44
CA ARG A 619 7.77 27.61 -23.60
C ARG A 619 8.42 26.45 -24.34
N THR A 620 8.54 26.60 -25.65
CA THR A 620 9.31 25.68 -26.46
C THR A 620 10.78 25.83 -26.14
N ARG A 621 11.38 24.80 -25.51
CA ARG A 621 12.81 24.79 -25.18
C ARG A 621 13.53 23.68 -25.93
N THR A 622 14.85 23.83 -26.05
CA THR A 622 15.71 22.83 -26.69
C THR A 622 16.88 22.42 -25.83
N PHE A 623 17.23 21.13 -25.89
CA PHE A 623 18.47 20.56 -25.36
C PHE A 623 18.83 19.36 -26.24
N LEU A 624 20.12 19.14 -26.51
CA LEU A 624 20.60 18.05 -27.37
C LEU A 624 19.86 17.92 -28.72
N GLY A 625 19.34 19.02 -29.28
CA GLY A 625 18.58 19.02 -30.53
C GLY A 625 17.12 18.54 -30.43
N LYS A 626 16.65 18.10 -29.26
CA LYS A 626 15.21 17.91 -28.99
C LYS A 626 14.58 19.29 -28.80
N HIS A 627 13.41 19.50 -29.38
CA HIS A 627 12.58 20.69 -29.18
C HIS A 627 11.25 20.21 -28.60
N LEU A 628 10.84 20.75 -27.45
CA LEU A 628 9.59 20.34 -26.81
C LEU A 628 8.98 21.44 -25.93
N VAL A 629 7.68 21.32 -25.72
CA VAL A 629 6.91 22.05 -24.71
C VAL A 629 6.46 20.99 -23.71
N ALA A 630 7.05 21.02 -22.52
CA ALA A 630 6.70 20.10 -21.43
C ALA A 630 7.09 20.74 -20.10
N ASP A 631 6.42 20.31 -19.04
CA ASP A 631 6.81 20.60 -17.68
C ASP A 631 7.91 19.67 -17.23
N PHE A 632 7.77 18.36 -17.49
CA PHE A 632 8.79 17.36 -17.18
C PHE A 632 8.97 16.40 -18.35
N TYR A 633 10.21 15.98 -18.59
CA TYR A 633 10.52 15.02 -19.66
C TYR A 633 11.65 14.10 -19.23
N CYS A 634 11.51 12.81 -19.53
CA CYS A 634 12.58 11.84 -19.41
C CYS A 634 12.67 10.98 -20.67
N ALA A 635 13.90 10.69 -21.11
CA ALA A 635 14.15 9.87 -22.27
C ALA A 635 15.43 9.05 -22.13
N ARG A 636 15.48 7.95 -22.88
CA ARG A 636 16.72 7.21 -23.13
C ARG A 636 17.43 7.84 -24.32
N PHE A 637 18.71 8.14 -24.17
CA PHE A 637 19.54 8.71 -25.24
C PHE A 637 20.38 7.61 -25.88
N HIS A 638 20.36 7.51 -27.20
CA HIS A 638 21.15 6.56 -27.96
C HIS A 638 22.35 7.26 -28.61
N PRO A 639 23.58 7.12 -28.07
CA PRO A 639 24.74 7.85 -28.59
C PRO A 639 25.15 7.44 -30.01
N GLY A 640 24.69 6.29 -30.50
CA GLY A 640 25.06 5.76 -31.81
C GLY A 640 24.44 6.56 -32.97
N ASP A 641 23.21 7.01 -32.81
CA ASP A 641 22.47 7.78 -33.83
C ASP A 641 21.99 9.15 -33.33
N GLY A 642 22.16 9.44 -32.04
CA GLY A 642 21.72 10.69 -31.40
C GLY A 642 20.22 10.74 -31.12
N SER A 643 19.50 9.64 -31.26
CA SER A 643 18.06 9.59 -31.02
C SER A 643 17.71 9.61 -29.52
N LEU A 644 16.49 10.08 -29.24
CA LEU A 644 15.88 10.06 -27.92
C LEU A 644 14.62 9.20 -27.99
N GLU A 645 14.58 8.15 -27.19
CA GLU A 645 13.40 7.32 -26.94
C GLU A 645 12.69 7.92 -25.73
N ASP A 646 11.48 8.44 -25.95
CA ASP A 646 10.69 9.11 -24.92
C ASP A 646 10.22 8.06 -23.89
N LEU A 647 10.60 8.25 -22.62
CA LEU A 647 10.17 7.40 -21.50
C LEU A 647 9.03 8.03 -20.70
N LEU A 648 8.98 9.37 -20.70
CA LEU A 648 7.97 10.15 -20.00
C LEU A 648 7.94 11.56 -20.58
N THR A 649 6.75 12.06 -20.88
CA THR A 649 6.51 13.48 -21.20
C THR A 649 5.29 13.95 -20.42
N VAL A 650 5.49 14.96 -19.57
CA VAL A 650 4.43 15.62 -18.79
C VAL A 650 4.28 17.04 -19.31
N GLY A 651 3.10 17.40 -19.79
CA GLY A 651 2.73 18.77 -20.14
C GLY A 651 1.21 18.89 -20.18
N ASP A 652 0.69 20.11 -20.33
CA ASP A 652 -0.77 20.42 -20.34
C ASP A 652 -1.52 19.90 -21.59
N HIS A 653 -0.98 18.89 -22.26
CA HIS A 653 -1.52 18.37 -23.51
C HIS A 653 -2.92 17.76 -23.38
N ASP A 654 -3.39 17.41 -22.19
CA ASP A 654 -4.75 16.88 -22.03
C ASP A 654 -5.82 17.98 -22.19
N GLU A 655 -5.56 19.22 -21.76
CA GLU A 655 -6.47 20.35 -22.00
C GLU A 655 -6.41 20.81 -23.46
N ASP A 656 -5.23 20.80 -24.07
CA ASP A 656 -5.06 21.15 -25.48
C ASP A 656 -5.65 20.09 -26.43
N ILE A 657 -5.57 18.80 -26.10
CA ILE A 657 -6.24 17.72 -26.85
C ILE A 657 -7.75 17.84 -26.67
N ALA A 658 -8.24 18.03 -25.44
CA ALA A 658 -9.67 18.22 -25.19
C ALA A 658 -10.23 19.45 -25.92
N ARG A 659 -9.44 20.53 -25.99
CA ARG A 659 -9.79 21.75 -26.72
C ARG A 659 -9.71 21.56 -28.24
N ALA A 660 -8.68 20.90 -28.75
CA ALA A 660 -8.58 20.55 -30.17
C ALA A 660 -9.70 19.60 -30.62
N GLU A 661 -10.13 18.66 -29.77
CA GLU A 661 -11.29 17.80 -30.03
C GLU A 661 -12.61 18.55 -29.97
N ALA A 662 -12.73 19.60 -29.13
CA ALA A 662 -13.89 20.48 -29.09
C ALA A 662 -13.95 21.37 -30.33
N ASP A 663 -12.83 21.99 -30.72
CA ASP A 663 -12.71 22.85 -31.89
C ASP A 663 -12.98 22.04 -33.19
N ALA A 664 -12.49 20.80 -33.29
CA ALA A 664 -12.77 19.91 -34.42
C ALA A 664 -14.25 19.47 -34.52
N LYS A 665 -14.97 19.43 -33.39
CA LYS A 665 -16.42 19.16 -33.36
C LYS A 665 -17.24 20.39 -33.77
N GLU A 666 -16.77 21.60 -33.48
CA GLU A 666 -17.43 22.84 -33.93
C GLU A 666 -17.24 23.09 -35.42
N GLU A 667 -16.08 22.72 -36.02
CA GLU A 667 -15.85 22.86 -37.46
C GLU A 667 -16.62 21.83 -38.34
N THR A 668 -17.19 20.79 -37.74
CA THR A 668 -17.96 19.74 -38.44
C THR A 668 -19.48 19.88 -38.30
N THR A 669 -19.97 20.94 -37.65
CA THR A 669 -21.38 21.36 -37.58
C THR A 669 -21.63 22.64 -38.33
#